data_AF-A0AAV6Y8H6-F1
#
_entry.id   AF-A0AAV6Y8H6-F1
#
_cell.length_a   1.000
_cell.length_b   1.000
_cell.length_c   1.000
_cell.angle_alpha   90.00
_cell.angle_beta   90.00
_cell.angle_gamma   90.00
#
_symmetry.space_group_name_H-M   'P 1'
#
loop_
_entity.id
_entity.type
_entity.pdbx_description
1 polymer ?
#
loop_
_entity_poly.entity_id
_entity_poly.type
_entity_poly.pdbx_seq_one_letter_code
_entity_poly.pdbx_strand_id
1 'polypeptide(L)'
;MGGVTSSMAAKLAFFPPTPPSYKLITDNTTGLLLLHPFPHRENVDVLKLPTRRGTEIVAVYVRYPMATSTLLYSHGNAADVGQMYELFIELSIHLRVNLLGYDYSGYGQSTGKPSEHNTYADIEAAYKCLEESYGAKQEDIILYGQSVGSGPTVDLAARLPRLRAVVLHSPILSGLRVMYPVKRTYWFDIYKNIDKIPLVKCPVLVIHGTADDVVDYSHGKQLYELSQEKYEPLWIKGGNHCDLELYPDYIKHLKKFVSTVEKPPSQRHMSRRSIDRPEHSRRSTDCIEAPRKSTDRREKPRRSTDNRPEKLRTFDYKFHNDDKLSKLKVSFDQMERSRKSVEFHEKSRKSIDVQLEKGRKSVDWLERIRASSSQEEIAMGAIKHALRALKKRHLLEEGAHSPAFIALSRPIVSQGSEWKEKAENLEVELQQCYKAQSRLSEQLVVEVAESRASKTLAQEKESLISELQNDLSQARDECSRLTALLEEKTEALELLISEHQDLKGQLEATTVRADNAETENKMLIDRWMLEKMKDAERLNEANAIYEDMLDRLKGSSIQLLARQQVDGVVRQCEEGAEYYVESTIPTICKQRIPAHEGGCAAVLYEYNSSILVSGGQDKAVKMWDTNTGSLIRTLYGSLGSVLDICITHDNKSVIAASSANNLNVWDVGSGRVRHTLTGHVDKVCAVDVSKVSNRNVVSAAYDRTIKVWDLQKGYCVNTLICHSNCNALCFSMDGQTICSGHVDGNLRLWDIQTGKLLSEVAAHSFAITSLSLSRNGNVILSSGRDNLHNLFDMRTLEICATLRANGNRVASNWSRSCISPDDGYVAAGSADGSVHIWSVGNAKIVSTLKEHTSPVLCCSWSNLGKPLATSDKNGNICVWS
;
A
#
# COMPACT_ATOMS: atom_id res chain seq x y z
N MET A 1 -33.31 9.02 -1.38
CA MET A 1 -32.81 8.83 0.01
C MET A 1 -31.39 9.37 0.28
N GLY A 2 -30.70 10.04 -0.67
CA GLY A 2 -29.26 10.33 -0.53
C GLY A 2 -28.81 11.21 0.65
N GLY A 3 -29.68 12.03 1.24
CA GLY A 3 -29.31 12.94 2.34
C GLY A 3 -29.11 12.29 3.72
N VAL A 4 -29.62 11.07 3.94
CA VAL A 4 -29.49 10.39 5.24
C VAL A 4 -28.17 9.61 5.32
N THR A 5 -27.77 8.97 4.22
CA THR A 5 -26.53 8.19 4.12
C THR A 5 -25.28 9.07 4.17
N SER A 6 -25.28 10.21 3.47
CA SER A 6 -24.15 11.16 3.52
C SER A 6 -23.94 11.78 4.91
N SER A 7 -25.03 11.99 5.67
CA SER A 7 -24.97 12.48 7.06
C SER A 7 -24.22 11.51 7.99
N MET A 8 -24.42 10.20 7.82
CA MET A 8 -23.69 9.19 8.60
C MET A 8 -22.25 9.00 8.10
N ALA A 9 -22.03 8.99 6.78
CA ALA A 9 -20.68 8.92 6.20
C ALA A 9 -19.81 10.09 6.66
N ALA A 10 -20.31 11.33 6.59
CA ALA A 10 -19.57 12.52 7.04
C ALA A 10 -19.21 12.46 8.54
N LYS A 11 -20.09 11.96 9.41
CA LYS A 11 -19.79 11.78 10.84
C LYS A 11 -18.70 10.73 11.14
N LEU A 12 -18.42 9.84 10.18
CA LEU A 12 -17.37 8.83 10.25
C LEU A 12 -16.13 9.19 9.40
N ALA A 13 -16.17 10.36 8.74
CA ALA A 13 -15.16 10.81 7.80
C ALA A 13 -14.18 11.80 8.38
N PHE A 14 -14.65 12.69 9.25
CA PHE A 14 -13.88 13.84 9.73
C PHE A 14 -13.60 13.69 11.22
N PHE A 15 -12.32 13.55 11.58
CA PHE A 15 -11.86 13.40 12.97
C PHE A 15 -10.97 14.58 13.37
N PRO A 16 -11.51 15.80 13.56
CA PRO A 16 -10.71 16.96 13.94
C PRO A 16 -9.93 16.70 15.25
N PRO A 17 -8.67 17.18 15.38
CA PRO A 17 -7.89 17.03 16.61
C PRO A 17 -8.62 17.54 17.85
N THR A 18 -8.71 16.69 18.88
CA THR A 18 -9.29 17.04 20.20
C THR A 18 -8.31 16.69 21.32
N PRO A 19 -7.77 17.68 22.06
CA PRO A 19 -7.91 19.12 21.85
C PRO A 19 -7.25 19.62 20.55
N PRO A 20 -7.62 20.81 20.05
CA PRO A 20 -6.89 21.52 19.00
C PRO A 20 -5.40 21.66 19.33
N SER A 21 -4.52 21.52 18.34
CA SER A 21 -3.07 21.64 18.55
C SER A 21 -2.64 23.08 18.88
N TYR A 22 -3.43 24.05 18.45
CA TYR A 22 -3.13 25.48 18.54
C TYR A 22 -4.28 26.29 19.17
N LYS A 23 -3.95 27.52 19.59
CA LYS A 23 -4.91 28.55 19.99
C LYS A 23 -4.65 29.84 19.21
N LEU A 24 -5.73 30.49 18.77
CA LEU A 24 -5.64 31.86 18.25
C LEU A 24 -5.46 32.83 19.42
N ILE A 25 -4.44 33.67 19.31
CA ILE A 25 -4.21 34.82 20.19
C ILE A 25 -4.12 36.05 19.30
N THR A 26 -4.91 37.09 19.57
CA THR A 26 -4.68 38.40 18.97
C THR A 26 -3.55 39.07 19.74
N ASP A 27 -2.50 39.52 19.04
CA ASP A 27 -1.48 40.35 19.67
C ASP A 27 -2.04 41.74 20.02
N ASN A 28 -1.87 42.14 21.28
CA ASN A 28 -2.35 43.43 21.78
C ASN A 28 -1.56 44.63 21.23
N THR A 29 -0.36 44.44 20.68
CA THR A 29 0.46 45.53 20.12
C THR A 29 0.26 45.76 18.62
N THR A 30 0.08 44.70 17.83
CA THR A 30 -0.05 44.77 16.35
C THR A 30 -1.47 44.55 15.86
N GLY A 31 -2.36 43.97 16.67
CA GLY A 31 -3.70 43.54 16.26
C GLY A 31 -3.72 42.29 15.37
N LEU A 32 -2.56 41.71 15.06
CA LEU A 32 -2.44 40.51 14.24
C LEU A 32 -2.91 39.26 15.01
N LEU A 33 -3.43 38.29 14.28
CA LEU A 33 -3.71 36.96 14.81
C LEU A 33 -2.43 36.11 14.83
N LEU A 34 -2.24 35.33 15.88
CA LEU A 34 -1.09 34.44 16.10
C LEU A 34 -1.56 33.03 16.50
N LEU A 35 -0.76 32.02 16.15
CA LEU A 35 -1.00 30.62 16.48
C LEU A 35 -0.11 30.19 17.65
N HIS A 36 -0.61 30.21 18.88
CA HIS A 36 0.13 29.65 20.03
C HIS A 36 0.07 28.11 19.98
N PRO A 37 1.19 27.37 20.14
CA PRO A 37 2.48 27.79 20.70
C PRO A 37 3.58 28.16 19.67
N PHE A 38 3.24 28.33 18.39
CA PHE A 38 4.22 28.56 17.33
C PHE A 38 4.81 29.98 17.38
N PRO A 39 6.10 30.15 17.02
CA PRO A 39 6.73 31.46 16.98
C PRO A 39 6.17 32.30 15.83
N HIS A 40 5.92 33.59 16.08
CA HIS A 40 5.58 34.54 15.02
C HIS A 40 6.73 34.66 14.01
N ARG A 41 6.39 34.71 12.71
CA ARG A 41 7.32 34.94 11.59
C ARG A 41 6.74 36.03 10.69
N GLU A 42 7.53 37.03 10.33
CA GLU A 42 7.08 38.20 9.54
C GLU A 42 6.51 37.85 8.16
N ASN A 43 6.87 36.68 7.61
CA ASN A 43 6.40 36.21 6.32
C ASN A 43 5.17 35.28 6.40
N VAL A 44 4.52 35.18 7.57
CA VAL A 44 3.38 34.28 7.80
C VAL A 44 2.19 35.06 8.35
N ASP A 45 1.18 35.28 7.52
CA ASP A 45 -0.09 35.90 7.94
C ASP A 45 -1.04 34.83 8.48
N VAL A 46 -1.74 35.10 9.59
CA VAL A 46 -2.79 34.22 10.14
C VAL A 46 -4.14 34.93 10.02
N LEU A 47 -5.14 34.23 9.49
CA LEU A 47 -6.40 34.81 9.03
C LEU A 47 -7.61 34.07 9.62
N LYS A 48 -8.72 34.81 9.76
CA LYS A 48 -10.07 34.26 9.91
C LYS A 48 -10.88 34.60 8.67
N LEU A 49 -11.43 33.59 7.99
CA LEU A 49 -12.18 33.77 6.74
C LEU A 49 -13.65 33.35 6.94
N PRO A 50 -14.64 34.23 6.69
CA PRO A 50 -16.05 33.88 6.75
C PRO A 50 -16.46 33.08 5.49
N THR A 51 -17.11 31.94 5.68
CA THR A 51 -17.60 31.10 4.57
C THR A 51 -19.01 31.49 4.13
N ARG A 52 -19.36 31.09 2.90
CA ARG A 52 -20.74 31.22 2.36
C ARG A 52 -21.83 30.50 3.18
N ARG A 53 -21.46 29.71 4.19
CA ARG A 53 -22.38 28.97 5.07
C ARG A 53 -22.48 29.55 6.48
N GLY A 54 -21.85 30.70 6.75
CA GLY A 54 -21.89 31.35 8.07
C GLY A 54 -20.99 30.68 9.12
N THR A 55 -19.96 29.96 8.68
CA THR A 55 -18.85 29.51 9.55
C THR A 55 -17.64 30.43 9.37
N GLU A 56 -16.73 30.42 10.33
CA GLU A 56 -15.41 31.04 10.23
C GLU A 56 -14.36 29.93 10.18
N ILE A 57 -13.51 29.94 9.16
CA ILE A 57 -12.33 29.07 9.10
C ILE A 57 -11.06 29.85 9.42
N VAL A 58 -10.05 29.15 9.94
CA VAL A 58 -8.71 29.70 10.18
C VAL A 58 -7.80 29.33 9.02
N ALA A 59 -7.02 30.30 8.53
CA ALA A 59 -6.06 30.09 7.45
C ALA A 59 -4.70 30.68 7.77
N VAL A 60 -3.66 30.15 7.12
CA VAL A 60 -2.26 30.58 7.22
C VAL A 60 -1.72 30.82 5.83
N TYR A 61 -1.23 32.03 5.58
CA TYR A 61 -0.56 32.40 4.33
C TYR A 61 0.95 32.52 4.57
N VAL A 62 1.72 31.56 4.06
CA VAL A 62 3.18 31.61 4.02
C VAL A 62 3.61 32.31 2.74
N ARG A 63 4.27 33.46 2.89
CA ARG A 63 4.80 34.27 1.79
C ARG A 63 6.25 33.88 1.50
N TYR A 64 6.57 33.57 0.24
CA TYR A 64 7.94 33.29 -0.20
C TYR A 64 8.45 34.41 -1.12
N PRO A 65 9.58 35.08 -0.79
CA PRO A 65 10.12 36.15 -1.63
C PRO A 65 10.42 35.66 -3.06
N MET A 66 9.98 36.44 -4.06
CA MET A 66 10.10 36.13 -5.50
C MET A 66 9.28 34.93 -6.00
N ALA A 67 8.32 34.41 -5.24
CA ALA A 67 7.40 33.38 -5.72
C ALA A 67 6.49 33.88 -6.86
N THR A 68 6.49 33.15 -7.98
CA THR A 68 5.65 33.38 -9.17
C THR A 68 4.34 32.61 -9.19
N SER A 69 4.07 31.79 -8.16
CA SER A 69 2.82 31.03 -8.04
C SER A 69 2.48 30.77 -6.57
N THR A 70 1.19 30.50 -6.33
CA THR A 70 0.62 30.28 -5.00
C THR A 70 -0.04 28.90 -4.93
N LEU A 71 0.36 28.11 -3.94
CA LEU A 71 -0.21 26.79 -3.65
C LEU A 71 -1.40 26.96 -2.67
N LEU A 72 -2.60 26.59 -3.09
CA LEU A 72 -3.75 26.48 -2.18
C LEU A 72 -3.85 25.04 -1.68
N TYR A 73 -3.53 24.83 -0.40
CA TYR A 73 -3.40 23.51 0.21
C TYR A 73 -4.67 23.10 0.98
N SER A 74 -5.40 22.14 0.42
CA SER A 74 -6.55 21.47 1.04
C SER A 74 -6.07 20.17 1.70
N HIS A 75 -5.92 20.18 3.02
CA HIS A 75 -5.22 19.13 3.77
C HIS A 75 -6.03 17.84 3.98
N GLY A 76 -5.36 16.79 4.48
CA GLY A 76 -5.99 15.51 4.79
C GLY A 76 -6.90 15.53 6.02
N ASN A 77 -7.53 14.39 6.27
CA ASN A 77 -8.30 14.15 7.51
C ASN A 77 -7.40 14.17 8.75
N ALA A 78 -7.98 14.47 9.91
CA ALA A 78 -7.35 14.36 11.24
C ALA A 78 -6.09 15.19 11.52
N ALA A 79 -5.68 16.07 10.61
CA ALA A 79 -4.73 17.15 10.88
C ALA A 79 -5.46 18.48 11.07
N ASP A 80 -4.87 19.41 11.83
CA ASP A 80 -5.26 20.83 11.86
C ASP A 80 -4.10 21.73 11.40
N VAL A 81 -4.39 23.00 11.11
CA VAL A 81 -3.42 24.01 10.66
C VAL A 81 -2.20 24.15 11.56
N GLY A 82 -2.32 23.88 12.88
CA GLY A 82 -1.18 23.89 13.79
C GLY A 82 -0.26 22.69 13.59
N GLN A 83 -0.82 21.48 13.39
CA GLN A 83 -0.01 20.30 13.05
C GLN A 83 0.66 20.43 11.68
N MET A 84 0.00 21.08 10.70
CA MET A 84 0.54 21.30 9.36
C MET A 84 1.48 22.53 9.27
N TYR A 85 1.65 23.31 10.35
CA TYR A 85 2.28 24.64 10.29
C TYR A 85 3.72 24.63 9.77
N GLU A 86 4.58 23.75 10.28
CA GLU A 86 5.98 23.70 9.83
C GLU A 86 6.08 23.10 8.42
N LEU A 87 5.28 22.08 8.09
CA LEU A 87 5.20 21.50 6.74
C LEU A 87 4.82 22.55 5.69
N PHE A 88 3.87 23.44 5.98
CA PHE A 88 3.51 24.55 5.09
C PHE A 88 4.69 25.50 4.83
N ILE A 89 5.53 25.74 5.84
CA ILE A 89 6.72 26.59 5.70
C ILE A 89 7.82 25.85 4.92
N GLU A 90 8.07 24.58 5.23
CA GLU A 90 9.05 23.75 4.51
C GLU A 90 8.66 23.55 3.03
N LEU A 91 7.40 23.28 2.72
CA LEU A 91 6.91 23.17 1.34
C LEU A 91 7.06 24.50 0.59
N SER A 92 6.67 25.62 1.20
CA SER A 92 6.84 26.96 0.62
C SER A 92 8.32 27.24 0.27
N ILE A 93 9.26 26.90 1.17
CA ILE A 93 10.70 27.08 0.95
C ILE A 93 11.27 26.11 -0.10
N HIS A 94 10.90 24.83 -0.05
CA HIS A 94 11.43 23.81 -0.95
C HIS A 94 10.92 23.98 -2.39
N LEU A 95 9.65 24.36 -2.55
CA LEU A 95 9.00 24.57 -3.86
C LEU A 95 9.17 26.00 -4.38
N ARG A 96 9.48 26.98 -3.52
CA ARG A 96 9.60 28.43 -3.80
C ARG A 96 8.30 29.11 -4.20
N VAL A 97 7.20 28.68 -3.59
CA VAL A 97 5.85 29.20 -3.83
C VAL A 97 5.30 29.88 -2.58
N ASN A 98 4.38 30.84 -2.75
CA ASN A 98 3.50 31.23 -1.65
C ASN A 98 2.57 30.04 -1.34
N LEU A 99 2.12 29.88 -0.11
CA LEU A 99 1.26 28.76 0.28
C LEU A 99 0.14 29.26 1.21
N LEU A 100 -1.12 29.01 0.85
CA LEU A 100 -2.26 29.16 1.75
C LEU A 100 -2.74 27.77 2.21
N GLY A 101 -2.60 27.49 3.50
CA GLY A 101 -3.25 26.36 4.17
C GLY A 101 -4.43 26.85 4.99
N TYR A 102 -5.48 26.03 5.16
CA TYR A 102 -6.67 26.41 5.91
C TYR A 102 -7.32 25.20 6.60
N ASP A 103 -7.90 25.42 7.77
CA ASP A 103 -8.68 24.42 8.51
C ASP A 103 -10.08 24.29 7.90
N TYR A 104 -10.65 23.09 7.90
CA TYR A 104 -12.07 22.90 7.63
C TYR A 104 -12.97 23.42 8.75
N SER A 105 -14.22 23.78 8.44
CA SER A 105 -15.21 24.19 9.44
C SER A 105 -15.36 23.15 10.57
N GLY A 106 -14.99 23.51 11.80
CA GLY A 106 -14.99 22.61 12.96
C GLY A 106 -13.69 21.83 13.22
N TYR A 107 -12.59 22.16 12.54
CA TYR A 107 -11.22 21.77 12.89
C TYR A 107 -10.53 22.89 13.69
N GLY A 108 -9.52 22.55 14.49
CA GLY A 108 -8.66 23.50 15.20
C GLY A 108 -9.44 24.58 15.99
N GLN A 109 -9.35 25.83 15.55
CA GLN A 109 -10.11 26.97 16.10
C GLN A 109 -11.20 27.49 15.14
N SER A 110 -11.52 26.73 14.08
CA SER A 110 -12.54 27.04 13.09
C SER A 110 -13.94 26.64 13.58
N THR A 111 -14.95 27.46 13.29
CA THR A 111 -16.30 27.29 13.82
C THR A 111 -17.17 26.39 12.94
N GLY A 112 -18.33 25.97 13.47
CA GLY A 112 -19.29 25.13 12.76
C GLY A 112 -19.17 23.64 13.08
N LYS A 113 -19.31 22.79 12.07
CA LYS A 113 -19.25 21.32 12.18
C LYS A 113 -18.58 20.74 10.92
N PRO A 114 -17.72 19.73 11.05
CA PRO A 114 -17.09 19.13 9.87
C PRO A 114 -18.14 18.38 9.04
N SER A 115 -18.20 18.69 7.75
CA SER A 115 -19.11 18.05 6.79
C SER A 115 -18.67 18.30 5.36
N GLU A 116 -18.95 17.35 4.46
CA GLU A 116 -18.63 17.45 3.03
C GLU A 116 -19.08 18.80 2.43
N HIS A 117 -20.32 19.21 2.72
CA HIS A 117 -20.90 20.47 2.25
C HIS A 117 -20.22 21.74 2.84
N ASN A 118 -19.51 21.63 3.97
CA ASN A 118 -18.62 22.70 4.43
C ASN A 118 -17.28 22.68 3.70
N THR A 119 -16.67 21.51 3.44
CA THR A 119 -15.35 21.47 2.77
C THR A 119 -15.30 22.22 1.42
N TYR A 120 -16.40 22.22 0.65
CA TYR A 120 -16.54 23.05 -0.57
C TYR A 120 -16.73 24.56 -0.30
N ALA A 121 -17.35 24.93 0.81
CA ALA A 121 -17.49 26.32 1.23
C ALA A 121 -16.20 26.87 1.85
N ASP A 122 -15.43 26.01 2.52
CA ASP A 122 -14.16 26.31 3.15
C ASP A 122 -13.09 26.61 2.07
N ILE A 123 -12.95 25.73 1.06
CA ILE A 123 -12.00 25.96 -0.05
C ILE A 123 -12.36 27.21 -0.88
N GLU A 124 -13.65 27.52 -1.04
CA GLU A 124 -14.10 28.71 -1.76
C GLU A 124 -13.75 30.00 -0.97
N ALA A 125 -13.88 29.99 0.35
CA ALA A 125 -13.45 31.12 1.18
C ALA A 125 -11.93 31.33 1.12
N ALA A 126 -11.16 30.24 1.16
CA ALA A 126 -9.71 30.26 1.03
C ALA A 126 -9.25 30.77 -0.35
N TYR A 127 -9.84 30.26 -1.45
CA TYR A 127 -9.59 30.76 -2.81
C TYR A 127 -9.99 32.24 -2.95
N LYS A 128 -11.16 32.65 -2.43
CA LYS A 128 -11.63 34.03 -2.48
C LYS A 128 -10.69 35.00 -1.75
N CYS A 129 -10.09 34.57 -0.64
CA CYS A 129 -9.06 35.36 0.04
C CYS A 129 -7.79 35.54 -0.80
N LEU A 130 -7.35 34.52 -1.54
CA LEU A 130 -6.23 34.66 -2.47
C LEU A 130 -6.51 35.69 -3.58
N GLU A 131 -7.73 35.68 -4.14
CA GLU A 131 -8.15 36.61 -5.20
C GLU A 131 -8.37 38.04 -4.67
N GLU A 132 -9.06 38.23 -3.55
CA GLU A 132 -9.41 39.56 -3.00
C GLU A 132 -8.33 40.20 -2.11
N SER A 133 -7.64 39.42 -1.27
CA SER A 133 -6.68 39.94 -0.28
C SER A 133 -5.24 39.95 -0.79
N TYR A 134 -4.88 39.01 -1.65
CA TYR A 134 -3.51 38.85 -2.18
C TYR A 134 -3.38 39.10 -3.69
N GLY A 135 -4.50 39.34 -4.39
CA GLY A 135 -4.50 39.64 -5.83
C GLY A 135 -4.04 38.48 -6.72
N ALA A 136 -4.06 37.25 -6.20
CA ALA A 136 -3.60 36.07 -6.93
C ALA A 136 -4.61 35.67 -8.01
N LYS A 137 -4.14 35.59 -9.26
CA LYS A 137 -4.97 35.17 -10.40
C LYS A 137 -5.08 33.66 -10.47
N GLN A 138 -6.14 33.15 -11.09
CA GLN A 138 -6.27 31.72 -11.47
C GLN A 138 -5.02 31.19 -12.19
N GLU A 139 -4.44 31.98 -13.09
CA GLU A 139 -3.26 31.56 -13.85
C GLU A 139 -2.03 31.32 -12.98
N ASP A 140 -1.96 31.89 -11.77
CA ASP A 140 -0.80 31.75 -10.86
C ASP A 140 -1.10 30.85 -9.66
N ILE A 141 -2.31 30.26 -9.58
CA ILE A 141 -2.72 29.36 -8.49
C ILE A 141 -2.55 27.89 -8.91
N ILE A 142 -1.89 27.11 -8.05
CA ILE A 142 -1.86 25.65 -8.09
C ILE A 142 -2.75 25.14 -6.96
N LEU A 143 -3.76 24.32 -7.27
CA LEU A 143 -4.56 23.66 -6.22
C LEU A 143 -3.88 22.36 -5.78
N TYR A 144 -3.79 22.14 -4.48
CA TYR A 144 -3.23 20.93 -3.88
C TYR A 144 -4.27 20.26 -2.99
N GLY A 145 -4.72 19.06 -3.35
CA GLY A 145 -5.67 18.27 -2.58
C GLY A 145 -5.01 17.03 -1.98
N GLN A 146 -5.03 16.90 -0.66
CA GLN A 146 -4.54 15.73 0.06
C GLN A 146 -5.71 14.92 0.62
N SER A 147 -5.72 13.61 0.36
CA SER A 147 -6.71 12.68 0.94
C SER A 147 -8.14 13.19 0.69
N VAL A 148 -8.93 13.38 1.75
CA VAL A 148 -10.27 13.98 1.78
C VAL A 148 -10.32 15.37 1.12
N GLY A 149 -9.29 16.20 1.25
CA GLY A 149 -9.16 17.51 0.60
C GLY A 149 -9.08 17.49 -0.92
N SER A 150 -8.88 16.31 -1.53
CA SER A 150 -9.00 16.12 -2.98
C SER A 150 -10.43 16.38 -3.48
N GLY A 151 -11.44 15.99 -2.68
CA GLY A 151 -12.86 16.20 -2.98
C GLY A 151 -13.21 17.65 -3.35
N PRO A 152 -13.02 18.62 -2.44
CA PRO A 152 -13.26 20.03 -2.73
C PRO A 152 -12.25 20.62 -3.74
N THR A 153 -11.01 20.13 -3.77
CA THR A 153 -9.99 20.57 -4.76
C THR A 153 -10.44 20.33 -6.20
N VAL A 154 -10.96 19.14 -6.52
CA VAL A 154 -11.40 18.80 -7.88
C VAL A 154 -12.69 19.54 -8.27
N ASP A 155 -13.59 19.75 -7.32
CA ASP A 155 -14.82 20.53 -7.55
C ASP A 155 -14.54 22.01 -7.85
N LEU A 156 -13.53 22.60 -7.21
CA LEU A 156 -13.04 23.93 -7.53
C LEU A 156 -12.29 23.94 -8.88
N ALA A 157 -11.38 22.98 -9.12
CA ALA A 157 -10.61 22.88 -10.35
C ALA A 157 -11.49 22.77 -11.61
N ALA A 158 -12.57 21.98 -11.56
CA ALA A 158 -13.54 21.83 -12.65
C ALA A 158 -14.29 23.14 -13.00
N ARG A 159 -14.25 24.14 -12.11
CA ARG A 159 -14.87 25.47 -12.30
C ARG A 159 -13.88 26.57 -12.69
N LEU A 160 -12.56 26.33 -12.60
CA LEU A 160 -11.51 27.33 -12.86
C LEU A 160 -10.74 27.01 -14.17
N PRO A 161 -11.18 27.50 -15.34
CA PRO A 161 -10.64 27.08 -16.65
C PRO A 161 -9.26 27.64 -16.99
N ARG A 162 -8.65 28.46 -16.12
CA ARG A 162 -7.32 29.07 -16.31
C ARG A 162 -6.31 28.71 -15.22
N LEU A 163 -6.61 27.72 -14.40
CA LEU A 163 -5.76 27.29 -13.28
C LEU A 163 -4.34 26.90 -13.75
N ARG A 164 -3.28 27.17 -12.98
CA ARG A 164 -1.90 26.79 -13.35
C ARG A 164 -1.76 25.28 -13.47
N ALA A 165 -2.23 24.55 -12.46
CA ALA A 165 -2.13 23.09 -12.32
C ALA A 165 -2.96 22.56 -11.12
N VAL A 166 -3.15 21.24 -11.03
CA VAL A 166 -3.70 20.53 -9.86
C VAL A 166 -2.72 19.44 -9.40
N VAL A 167 -2.58 19.28 -8.09
CA VAL A 167 -1.94 18.11 -7.46
C VAL A 167 -2.97 17.34 -6.65
N LEU A 168 -2.99 16.02 -6.84
CA LEU A 168 -3.86 15.08 -6.14
C LEU A 168 -2.99 14.07 -5.36
N HIS A 169 -3.01 14.17 -4.04
CA HIS A 169 -2.15 13.41 -3.13
C HIS A 169 -2.98 12.39 -2.34
N SER A 170 -2.76 11.09 -2.60
CA SER A 170 -3.58 9.96 -2.12
C SER A 170 -5.10 10.24 -2.24
N PRO A 171 -5.61 10.62 -3.44
CA PRO A 171 -6.89 11.29 -3.58
C PRO A 171 -8.14 10.44 -3.33
N ILE A 172 -9.04 10.94 -2.48
CA ILE A 172 -10.32 10.26 -2.15
C ILE A 172 -11.46 10.93 -2.93
N LEU A 173 -11.81 10.37 -4.10
CA LEU A 173 -12.76 10.97 -5.06
C LEU A 173 -13.96 10.09 -5.43
N SER A 174 -13.92 8.82 -5.00
CA SER A 174 -15.00 7.85 -4.86
C SER A 174 -14.59 6.86 -3.77
N GLY A 175 -15.53 6.41 -2.91
CA GLY A 175 -15.31 5.48 -1.79
C GLY A 175 -14.28 5.90 -0.73
N LEU A 176 -14.73 6.29 0.48
CA LEU A 176 -13.86 6.20 1.66
C LEU A 176 -14.00 4.80 2.28
N ARG A 177 -12.85 4.13 2.46
CA ARG A 177 -12.71 2.96 3.32
C ARG A 177 -12.67 3.42 4.79
N VAL A 178 -13.83 3.51 5.44
CA VAL A 178 -13.88 3.76 6.90
C VAL A 178 -13.38 2.50 7.62
N MET A 179 -12.09 2.47 7.91
CA MET A 179 -11.47 1.53 8.82
C MET A 179 -11.89 1.86 10.25
N TYR A 180 -12.58 0.92 10.91
CA TYR A 180 -12.85 0.97 12.34
C TYR A 180 -12.54 -0.42 12.93
N PRO A 181 -11.92 -0.55 14.12
CA PRO A 181 -11.48 -1.82 14.68
C PRO A 181 -12.64 -2.65 15.28
N VAL A 182 -13.67 -2.88 14.48
CA VAL A 182 -14.78 -3.83 14.71
C VAL A 182 -14.84 -4.72 13.47
N LYS A 183 -15.39 -5.94 13.59
CA LYS A 183 -15.25 -7.06 12.63
C LYS A 183 -15.93 -6.88 11.24
N ARG A 184 -16.13 -5.64 10.76
CA ARG A 184 -16.80 -5.30 9.49
C ARG A 184 -16.22 -4.00 8.91
N THR A 185 -15.68 -4.03 7.69
CA THR A 185 -15.39 -2.83 6.89
C THR A 185 -16.66 -2.37 6.16
N TYR A 186 -16.91 -1.07 6.14
CA TYR A 186 -18.02 -0.47 5.40
C TYR A 186 -17.50 0.38 4.24
N TRP A 187 -18.26 0.38 3.14
CA TRP A 187 -17.94 1.09 1.90
C TRP A 187 -18.92 2.25 1.75
N PHE A 188 -18.43 3.49 1.77
CA PHE A 188 -19.27 4.69 1.61
C PHE A 188 -18.59 5.73 0.70
N ASP A 189 -19.26 6.13 -0.38
CA ASP A 189 -18.86 7.33 -1.13
C ASP A 189 -19.07 8.58 -0.29
N ILE A 190 -18.00 9.31 0.02
CA ILE A 190 -18.08 10.65 0.62
C ILE A 190 -18.20 11.69 -0.49
N TYR A 191 -17.30 11.61 -1.46
CA TYR A 191 -17.27 12.45 -2.65
C TYR A 191 -17.65 11.60 -3.86
N LYS A 192 -18.44 12.18 -4.77
CA LYS A 192 -18.69 11.66 -6.12
C LYS A 192 -18.13 12.66 -7.13
N ASN A 193 -16.81 12.86 -7.05
CA ASN A 193 -16.09 13.89 -7.80
C ASN A 193 -15.13 13.30 -8.84
N ILE A 194 -15.01 11.97 -8.92
CA ILE A 194 -14.29 11.29 -10.02
C ILE A 194 -14.80 11.71 -11.41
N ASP A 195 -16.12 11.86 -11.57
CA ASP A 195 -16.78 12.30 -12.81
C ASP A 195 -16.42 13.75 -13.21
N LYS A 196 -15.82 14.54 -12.30
CA LYS A 196 -15.40 15.93 -12.54
C LYS A 196 -13.95 16.04 -13.02
N ILE A 197 -13.12 14.99 -12.90
CA ILE A 197 -11.73 15.00 -13.37
C ILE A 197 -11.61 15.29 -14.88
N PRO A 198 -12.43 14.71 -15.78
CA PRO A 198 -12.41 15.06 -17.21
C PRO A 198 -12.75 16.52 -17.54
N LEU A 199 -13.22 17.30 -16.56
CA LEU A 199 -13.52 18.74 -16.71
C LEU A 199 -12.34 19.64 -16.33
N VAL A 200 -11.26 19.10 -15.76
CA VAL A 200 -10.09 19.86 -15.30
C VAL A 200 -9.14 20.15 -16.48
N LYS A 201 -9.06 21.43 -16.86
CA LYS A 201 -8.39 21.91 -18.08
C LYS A 201 -6.94 22.39 -17.89
N CYS A 202 -6.20 21.75 -16.99
CA CYS A 202 -4.82 22.11 -16.65
C CYS A 202 -4.04 20.87 -16.17
N PRO A 203 -2.69 20.93 -16.07
CA PRO A 203 -1.87 19.77 -15.74
C PRO A 203 -2.24 19.16 -14.39
N VAL A 204 -2.59 17.87 -14.38
CA VAL A 204 -2.86 17.09 -13.17
C VAL A 204 -1.66 16.19 -12.86
N LEU A 205 -1.08 16.37 -11.68
CA LEU A 205 -0.16 15.42 -11.05
C LEU A 205 -0.94 14.56 -10.05
N VAL A 206 -0.82 13.23 -10.16
CA VAL A 206 -1.28 12.28 -9.15
C VAL A 206 -0.06 11.75 -8.39
N ILE A 207 -0.16 11.72 -7.06
CA ILE A 207 0.81 11.13 -6.13
C ILE A 207 0.06 10.07 -5.30
N HIS A 208 0.59 8.84 -5.24
CA HIS A 208 -0.05 7.75 -4.50
C HIS A 208 0.96 6.76 -3.90
N GLY A 209 0.62 6.22 -2.73
CA GLY A 209 1.26 5.04 -2.17
C GLY A 209 0.85 3.77 -2.91
N THR A 210 1.77 2.82 -3.04
CA THR A 210 1.50 1.49 -3.62
C THR A 210 1.10 0.44 -2.57
N ALA A 211 1.27 0.76 -1.28
CA ALA A 211 0.84 -0.03 -0.13
C ALA A 211 -0.14 0.79 0.75
N ASP A 212 -1.03 1.54 0.10
CA ASP A 212 -2.06 2.36 0.75
C ASP A 212 -3.22 1.47 1.22
N ASP A 213 -3.40 1.40 2.55
CA ASP A 213 -4.46 0.63 3.20
C ASP A 213 -5.84 1.32 3.16
N VAL A 214 -5.92 2.60 2.80
CA VAL A 214 -7.14 3.40 2.80
C VAL A 214 -7.76 3.45 1.41
N VAL A 215 -6.94 3.64 0.38
CA VAL A 215 -7.33 3.73 -1.04
C VAL A 215 -6.37 2.89 -1.89
N ASP A 216 -6.89 2.03 -2.76
CA ASP A 216 -6.05 1.28 -3.69
C ASP A 216 -5.43 2.21 -4.75
N TYR A 217 -4.14 2.03 -5.06
CA TYR A 217 -3.42 2.81 -6.07
C TYR A 217 -4.08 2.73 -7.47
N SER A 218 -4.87 1.68 -7.73
CA SER A 218 -5.70 1.56 -8.94
C SER A 218 -6.68 2.72 -9.13
N HIS A 219 -7.22 3.29 -8.03
CA HIS A 219 -8.05 4.50 -8.05
C HIS A 219 -7.22 5.73 -8.47
N GLY A 220 -6.04 5.91 -7.88
CA GLY A 220 -5.08 6.93 -8.32
C GLY A 220 -4.75 6.81 -9.82
N LYS A 221 -4.56 5.58 -10.31
CA LYS A 221 -4.30 5.30 -11.72
C LYS A 221 -5.49 5.67 -12.62
N GLN A 222 -6.71 5.34 -12.20
CA GLN A 222 -7.94 5.71 -12.92
C GLN A 222 -8.09 7.24 -13.04
N LEU A 223 -7.78 7.99 -11.97
CA LEU A 223 -7.82 9.46 -11.99
C LEU A 223 -6.78 10.07 -12.95
N TYR A 224 -5.57 9.51 -12.96
CA TYR A 224 -4.55 9.86 -13.95
C TYR A 224 -5.01 9.52 -15.38
N GLU A 225 -5.66 8.39 -15.60
CA GLU A 225 -6.20 7.97 -16.90
C GLU A 225 -7.37 8.86 -17.37
N LEU A 226 -8.20 9.39 -16.46
CA LEU A 226 -9.30 10.32 -16.74
C LEU A 226 -8.87 11.79 -16.94
N SER A 227 -7.67 12.17 -16.50
CA SER A 227 -7.20 13.57 -16.53
C SER A 227 -6.94 14.07 -17.96
N GLN A 228 -7.39 15.28 -18.29
CA GLN A 228 -7.24 15.85 -19.65
C GLN A 228 -5.78 16.20 -19.96
N GLU A 229 -5.11 16.99 -19.12
CA GLU A 229 -3.68 17.27 -19.24
C GLU A 229 -2.88 16.43 -18.23
N LYS A 230 -2.42 15.27 -18.69
CA LYS A 230 -1.68 14.31 -17.87
C LYS A 230 -0.24 14.79 -17.60
N TYR A 231 0.18 14.81 -16.33
CA TYR A 231 1.58 14.89 -15.92
C TYR A 231 2.04 13.56 -15.32
N GLU A 232 3.32 13.22 -15.48
CA GLU A 232 3.95 12.00 -14.95
C GLU A 232 3.55 11.73 -13.48
N PRO A 233 2.86 10.62 -13.17
CA PRO A 233 2.37 10.35 -11.82
C PRO A 233 3.45 9.73 -10.93
N LEU A 234 3.45 10.05 -9.64
CA LEU A 234 4.40 9.52 -8.66
C LEU A 234 3.78 8.34 -7.89
N TRP A 235 4.26 7.12 -8.16
CA TRP A 235 3.91 5.90 -7.43
C TRP A 235 5.01 5.55 -6.42
N ILE A 236 4.75 5.75 -5.12
CA ILE A 236 5.75 5.51 -4.07
C ILE A 236 5.70 4.03 -3.66
N LYS A 237 6.82 3.33 -3.87
CA LYS A 237 6.98 1.90 -3.53
C LYS A 237 7.01 1.71 -2.01
N GLY A 238 6.04 0.97 -1.46
CA GLY A 238 5.92 0.70 -0.03
C GLY A 238 5.25 1.81 0.80
N GLY A 239 5.03 2.99 0.22
CA GLY A 239 4.29 4.07 0.88
C GLY A 239 2.79 3.75 1.02
N ASN A 240 2.23 4.18 2.14
CA ASN A 240 0.82 4.07 2.54
C ASN A 240 0.11 5.43 2.34
N HIS A 241 -1.05 5.66 2.94
CA HIS A 241 -1.86 6.87 2.72
C HIS A 241 -1.23 8.16 3.29
N CYS A 242 -0.51 8.05 4.42
CA CYS A 242 -0.18 9.17 5.30
C CYS A 242 1.33 9.40 5.52
N ASP A 243 2.20 8.57 4.96
CA ASP A 243 3.67 8.63 5.13
C ASP A 243 4.43 9.12 3.89
N LEU A 244 3.73 9.37 2.77
CA LEU A 244 4.32 9.71 1.47
C LEU A 244 5.23 10.95 1.50
N GLU A 245 4.92 11.91 2.37
CA GLU A 245 5.72 13.13 2.57
C GLU A 245 7.12 12.84 3.14
N LEU A 246 7.32 11.69 3.80
CA LEU A 246 8.60 11.25 4.35
C LEU A 246 9.54 10.69 3.28
N TYR A 247 9.04 10.32 2.10
CA TYR A 247 9.86 9.73 1.04
C TYR A 247 10.59 10.84 0.28
N PRO A 248 11.93 10.76 0.11
CA PRO A 248 12.71 11.85 -0.48
C PRO A 248 12.33 12.15 -1.94
N ASP A 249 11.64 11.23 -2.61
CA ASP A 249 11.18 11.41 -3.99
C ASP A 249 9.91 12.27 -4.11
N TYR A 250 9.11 12.39 -3.05
CA TYR A 250 7.93 13.26 -3.00
C TYR A 250 8.31 14.74 -3.26
N ILE A 251 9.21 15.30 -2.44
CA ILE A 251 9.63 16.70 -2.59
C ILE A 251 10.40 16.91 -3.90
N LYS A 252 11.25 15.96 -4.33
CA LYS A 252 11.95 16.03 -5.63
C LYS A 252 10.95 16.13 -6.79
N HIS A 253 9.93 15.26 -6.80
CA HIS A 253 8.98 15.18 -7.91
C HIS A 253 7.99 16.35 -7.90
N LEU A 254 7.51 16.77 -6.73
CA LEU A 254 6.64 17.94 -6.60
C LEU A 254 7.37 19.22 -7.04
N LYS A 255 8.67 19.36 -6.72
CA LYS A 255 9.52 20.46 -7.20
C LYS A 255 9.77 20.43 -8.71
N LYS A 256 10.00 19.24 -9.29
CA LYS A 256 10.07 19.01 -10.75
C LYS A 256 8.77 19.43 -11.43
N PHE A 257 7.62 19.11 -10.84
CA PHE A 257 6.29 19.51 -11.34
C PHE A 257 6.09 21.03 -11.30
N VAL A 258 6.25 21.68 -10.14
CA VAL A 258 6.13 23.14 -9.99
C VAL A 258 7.01 23.87 -11.01
N SER A 259 8.30 23.53 -11.08
CA SER A 259 9.23 24.11 -12.05
C SER A 259 8.94 23.76 -13.53
N THR A 260 8.02 22.81 -13.80
CA THR A 260 7.52 22.54 -15.15
C THR A 260 6.27 23.36 -15.48
N VAL A 261 5.38 23.59 -14.51
CA VAL A 261 4.14 24.35 -14.71
C VAL A 261 4.34 25.87 -14.61
N GLU A 262 5.39 26.35 -13.94
CA GLU A 262 5.81 27.76 -14.01
C GLU A 262 6.35 28.16 -15.39
N LYS A 263 6.81 27.19 -16.20
CA LYS A 263 7.33 27.48 -17.56
C LYS A 263 6.19 27.76 -18.54
N PRO A 264 6.36 28.73 -19.47
CA PRO A 264 5.34 29.08 -20.45
C PRO A 264 5.03 27.90 -21.40
N PRO A 265 3.79 27.78 -21.91
CA PRO A 265 3.34 26.61 -22.68
C PRO A 265 4.24 26.24 -23.87
N SER A 266 4.80 27.24 -24.56
CA SER A 266 5.73 27.04 -25.69
C SER A 266 7.00 26.27 -25.31
N GLN A 267 7.49 26.39 -24.09
CA GLN A 267 8.66 25.64 -23.60
C GLN A 267 8.29 24.24 -23.10
N ARG A 268 7.08 24.05 -22.54
CA ARG A 268 6.60 22.74 -22.03
C ARG A 268 6.59 21.66 -23.13
N HIS A 269 6.24 22.02 -24.36
CA HIS A 269 6.23 21.06 -25.48
C HIS A 269 7.63 20.64 -25.95
N MET A 270 8.67 21.47 -25.75
CA MET A 270 10.04 21.13 -26.16
C MET A 270 10.65 20.06 -25.25
N SER A 271 10.44 20.14 -23.92
CA SER A 271 10.94 19.13 -22.98
C SER A 271 10.20 17.79 -23.07
N ARG A 272 8.97 17.77 -23.61
CA ARG A 272 8.23 16.51 -23.86
C ARG A 272 8.91 15.69 -24.96
N ARG A 273 9.27 16.32 -26.09
CA ARG A 273 9.92 15.65 -27.24
C ARG A 273 11.33 15.11 -26.97
N SER A 274 11.97 15.47 -25.86
CA SER A 274 13.28 14.92 -25.46
C SER A 274 13.19 13.66 -24.59
N ILE A 275 11.99 13.26 -24.14
CA ILE A 275 11.80 12.10 -23.26
C ILE A 275 11.32 10.87 -24.05
N ASP A 276 10.57 11.07 -25.15
CA ASP A 276 10.07 10.00 -26.03
C ASP A 276 11.16 9.43 -26.98
N ARG A 277 12.35 9.10 -26.45
CA ARG A 277 13.38 8.32 -27.16
C ARG A 277 13.99 7.28 -26.21
N PRO A 278 13.84 5.97 -26.49
CA PRO A 278 14.54 4.94 -25.72
C PRO A 278 16.04 5.01 -25.98
N GLU A 279 16.84 4.86 -24.93
CA GLU A 279 18.29 4.73 -25.06
C GLU A 279 18.65 3.36 -25.64
N HIS A 280 19.07 3.35 -26.89
CA HIS A 280 19.74 2.21 -27.50
C HIS A 280 21.14 2.60 -27.96
N SER A 281 22.11 1.88 -27.42
CA SER A 281 23.50 2.01 -27.81
C SER A 281 23.72 1.50 -29.23
N ARG A 282 24.50 2.22 -30.04
CA ARG A 282 25.22 1.65 -31.18
C ARG A 282 26.48 2.46 -31.49
N ARG A 283 27.48 1.75 -32.01
CA ARG A 283 28.85 2.27 -32.20
C ARG A 283 28.98 3.06 -33.51
N SER A 284 29.94 3.98 -33.50
CA SER A 284 30.73 4.53 -34.62
C SER A 284 30.36 4.13 -36.06
N THR A 285 30.19 5.14 -36.93
CA THR A 285 31.13 5.37 -38.05
C THR A 285 31.27 6.86 -38.35
N ASP A 286 32.46 7.23 -38.84
CA ASP A 286 33.01 8.56 -39.04
C ASP A 286 32.28 9.54 -40.00
N CYS A 287 32.77 10.80 -39.95
CA CYS A 287 33.26 11.61 -41.09
C CYS A 287 32.53 12.93 -41.48
N ILE A 288 33.39 13.93 -41.75
CA ILE A 288 33.20 15.14 -42.60
C ILE A 288 32.45 16.36 -41.99
N GLU A 289 33.29 17.37 -41.63
CA GLU A 289 33.18 18.84 -41.87
C GLU A 289 31.89 19.65 -41.61
N ALA A 290 31.94 20.97 -41.33
CA ALA A 290 32.95 21.83 -40.69
C ALA A 290 32.31 23.22 -40.38
N PRO A 291 32.43 23.78 -39.16
CA PRO A 291 31.78 25.06 -38.83
C PRO A 291 32.57 26.29 -39.32
N ARG A 292 31.86 27.28 -39.88
CA ARG A 292 32.35 28.66 -40.11
C ARG A 292 31.53 29.62 -39.24
N LYS A 293 32.18 30.39 -38.34
CA LYS A 293 32.48 31.84 -38.41
C LYS A 293 31.22 32.72 -38.53
N SER A 294 31.04 33.82 -37.79
CA SER A 294 31.84 34.58 -36.79
C SER A 294 30.87 35.50 -36.00
N THR A 295 31.16 36.17 -34.87
CA THR A 295 32.29 37.05 -34.45
C THR A 295 32.49 37.00 -32.90
N ASP A 296 33.69 37.08 -32.32
CA ASP A 296 34.55 38.29 -32.11
C ASP A 296 33.78 39.42 -31.38
N ARG A 297 34.11 39.95 -30.19
CA ARG A 297 35.25 39.88 -29.22
C ARG A 297 34.71 40.05 -27.76
N ARG A 298 35.46 40.04 -26.63
CA ARG A 298 36.91 40.26 -26.36
C ARG A 298 37.32 39.74 -24.96
N GLU A 299 38.36 38.90 -24.87
CA GLU A 299 39.12 38.60 -23.64
C GLU A 299 40.64 38.72 -23.88
N LYS A 300 41.42 39.02 -22.82
CA LYS A 300 42.89 38.82 -22.64
C LYS A 300 43.36 39.35 -21.27
N PRO A 301 44.56 38.98 -20.75
CA PRO A 301 45.69 38.26 -21.38
C PRO A 301 45.71 36.73 -21.07
N ARG A 302 46.41 35.79 -21.76
CA ARG A 302 47.74 35.69 -22.43
C ARG A 302 48.95 35.64 -21.48
N ARG A 303 50.02 34.83 -21.69
CA ARG A 303 50.21 33.54 -22.41
C ARG A 303 51.66 33.01 -22.23
N SER A 304 51.85 31.72 -22.00
CA SER A 304 53.07 30.92 -22.30
C SER A 304 52.70 29.42 -22.13
N THR A 305 52.74 28.55 -23.15
CA THR A 305 53.89 27.84 -23.78
C THR A 305 54.64 26.91 -22.81
N ASP A 306 54.91 25.62 -23.12
CA ASP A 306 54.75 24.89 -24.39
C ASP A 306 54.41 23.38 -24.21
N ASN A 307 54.16 22.62 -25.29
CA ASN A 307 53.73 21.21 -25.21
C ASN A 307 54.04 20.38 -26.49
N ARG A 308 54.15 19.03 -26.34
CA ARG A 308 54.18 17.95 -27.36
C ARG A 308 55.48 17.78 -28.19
N PRO A 309 55.67 16.62 -28.88
CA PRO A 309 55.44 15.22 -28.46
C PRO A 309 56.53 14.24 -28.98
N GLU A 310 56.42 12.93 -28.74
CA GLU A 310 56.38 11.98 -29.88
C GLU A 310 55.80 10.57 -29.59
N LYS A 311 55.57 9.86 -30.71
CA LYS A 311 54.91 8.58 -31.03
C LYS A 311 55.10 7.40 -30.05
N LEU A 312 54.07 6.54 -30.01
CA LEU A 312 54.19 5.09 -29.83
C LEU A 312 53.60 4.37 -31.06
N ARG A 313 54.18 3.21 -31.43
CA ARG A 313 53.69 2.30 -32.48
C ARG A 313 53.76 0.84 -31.99
N THR A 314 53.09 -0.04 -32.73
CA THR A 314 52.59 -1.35 -32.28
C THR A 314 53.51 -2.54 -32.60
N PHE A 315 53.28 -3.67 -31.91
CA PHE A 315 53.79 -5.04 -32.17
C PHE A 315 55.31 -5.27 -31.89
N ASP A 316 55.80 -6.49 -31.59
CA ASP A 316 55.20 -7.82 -31.73
C ASP A 316 55.77 -8.93 -30.78
N TYR A 317 55.11 -10.11 -30.79
CA TYR A 317 55.57 -11.50 -30.55
C TYR A 317 55.92 -12.14 -29.16
N LYS A 318 55.09 -13.15 -28.82
CA LYS A 318 55.36 -14.57 -28.39
C LYS A 318 55.96 -14.96 -27.00
N PHE A 319 55.19 -15.84 -26.31
CA PHE A 319 55.52 -17.17 -25.71
C PHE A 319 56.94 -17.47 -25.17
N HIS A 320 57.15 -18.16 -24.04
CA HIS A 320 56.47 -19.40 -23.57
C HIS A 320 56.49 -19.61 -22.02
N ASN A 321 55.76 -20.64 -21.57
CA ASN A 321 55.85 -21.51 -20.38
C ASN A 321 57.01 -21.34 -19.36
N ASP A 322 56.75 -21.58 -18.07
CA ASP A 322 56.99 -22.93 -17.47
C ASP A 322 56.26 -23.22 -16.13
N ASP A 323 56.32 -24.47 -15.66
CA ASP A 323 55.43 -25.10 -14.67
C ASP A 323 55.99 -25.13 -13.22
N LYS A 324 55.26 -25.77 -12.29
CA LYS A 324 55.56 -25.93 -10.86
C LYS A 324 56.86 -26.73 -10.61
N LEU A 325 57.54 -26.48 -9.46
CA LEU A 325 57.78 -27.52 -8.42
C LEU A 325 58.59 -27.04 -7.17
N SER A 326 57.93 -27.06 -6.01
CA SER A 326 58.35 -27.63 -4.70
C SER A 326 59.78 -27.50 -4.09
N LYS A 327 59.79 -27.06 -2.81
CA LYS A 327 60.37 -27.75 -1.60
C LYS A 327 61.90 -27.85 -1.31
N LEU A 328 62.21 -27.55 -0.02
CA LEU A 328 63.15 -28.19 0.95
C LEU A 328 64.56 -27.60 1.26
N LYS A 329 64.81 -27.43 2.58
CA LYS A 329 66.06 -27.69 3.36
C LYS A 329 67.30 -26.76 3.14
N VAL A 330 68.20 -26.53 4.12
CA VAL A 330 68.20 -26.62 5.61
C VAL A 330 69.33 -25.73 6.21
N SER A 331 69.58 -25.76 7.54
CA SER A 331 70.60 -25.03 8.34
C SER A 331 72.09 -25.26 7.92
N PHE A 332 73.16 -24.58 8.41
CA PHE A 332 73.58 -23.99 9.73
C PHE A 332 74.76 -22.96 9.48
N ASP A 333 75.32 -22.11 10.38
CA ASP A 333 75.03 -21.73 11.80
C ASP A 333 75.59 -20.33 12.25
N GLN A 334 75.10 -19.84 13.40
CA GLN A 334 75.78 -19.26 14.59
C GLN A 334 77.02 -18.31 14.52
N MET A 335 76.81 -17.03 14.91
CA MET A 335 77.64 -16.20 15.83
C MET A 335 76.80 -14.96 16.26
N GLU A 336 76.84 -14.36 17.46
CA GLU A 336 77.55 -14.63 18.72
C GLU A 336 76.62 -14.38 19.95
N ARG A 337 77.14 -14.40 21.20
CA ARG A 337 76.34 -14.60 22.45
C ARG A 337 76.44 -13.48 23.50
N SER A 338 75.45 -13.51 24.41
CA SER A 338 75.44 -13.08 25.84
C SER A 338 74.51 -11.89 26.16
N ARG A 339 73.88 -11.80 27.36
CA ARG A 339 73.71 -12.73 28.50
C ARG A 339 72.41 -12.39 29.28
N LYS A 340 71.94 -13.28 30.15
CA LYS A 340 70.80 -13.02 31.07
C LYS A 340 71.27 -12.43 32.42
N SER A 341 70.44 -11.53 32.96
CA SER A 341 70.15 -11.19 34.38
C SER A 341 71.03 -11.71 35.53
N VAL A 342 71.30 -10.84 36.51
CA VAL A 342 71.14 -11.08 37.97
C VAL A 342 71.03 -9.74 38.71
N GLU A 343 70.40 -9.72 39.89
CA GLU A 343 70.14 -8.55 40.74
C GLU A 343 71.32 -8.23 41.69
N PHE A 344 71.34 -7.03 42.30
CA PHE A 344 71.36 -6.85 43.78
C PHE A 344 71.40 -5.37 44.20
N HIS A 345 70.58 -5.00 45.20
CA HIS A 345 70.80 -3.99 46.28
C HIS A 345 71.30 -2.54 45.99
N GLU A 346 70.97 -1.49 46.77
CA GLU A 346 69.91 -1.23 47.79
C GLU A 346 69.93 0.28 48.16
N LYS A 347 68.99 0.72 49.02
CA LYS A 347 68.98 1.96 49.83
C LYS A 347 68.74 3.30 49.10
N SER A 348 67.47 3.68 49.08
CA SER A 348 67.12 5.05 49.46
C SER A 348 67.54 5.34 50.92
N ARG A 349 67.82 6.60 51.25
CA ARG A 349 67.94 7.08 52.64
C ARG A 349 66.89 8.15 52.92
N LYS A 350 66.35 8.13 54.14
CA LYS A 350 65.35 9.09 54.63
C LYS A 350 65.99 10.43 55.01
N SER A 351 65.16 11.47 55.08
CA SER A 351 65.40 12.74 55.76
C SER A 351 65.38 12.59 57.30
N ILE A 352 65.41 13.72 58.03
CA ILE A 352 65.46 13.87 59.52
C ILE A 352 66.92 13.75 60.02
N ASP A 353 67.55 14.68 60.77
CA ASP A 353 67.14 15.88 61.54
C ASP A 353 68.26 16.98 61.45
N VAL A 354 68.02 18.30 61.40
CA VAL A 354 67.71 19.33 62.44
C VAL A 354 68.93 19.95 63.20
N GLN A 355 69.00 21.31 63.14
CA GLN A 355 69.65 22.30 64.06
C GLN A 355 71.18 22.61 64.13
N LEU A 356 71.46 23.93 63.96
CA LEU A 356 72.26 24.87 64.82
C LEU A 356 73.82 24.96 64.89
N GLU A 357 74.24 26.23 64.84
CA GLU A 357 75.35 26.94 65.54
C GLU A 357 76.86 26.78 65.20
N LYS A 358 77.46 27.95 64.87
CA LYS A 358 78.75 28.56 65.33
C LYS A 358 80.11 27.82 65.24
N GLY A 359 81.08 28.52 64.64
CA GLY A 359 82.53 28.41 64.93
C GLY A 359 83.23 29.76 64.70
N ARG A 360 84.30 30.10 65.44
CA ARG A 360 84.92 31.46 65.42
C ARG A 360 86.36 31.47 65.99
N LYS A 361 87.23 32.39 65.50
CA LYS A 361 88.54 32.83 66.08
C LYS A 361 89.69 31.79 66.06
N SER A 362 90.99 32.11 66.23
CA SER A 362 91.82 33.36 66.38
C SER A 362 93.28 33.06 65.87
N VAL A 363 94.36 33.87 65.93
CA VAL A 363 95.05 34.61 67.03
C VAL A 363 96.13 35.59 66.49
N ASP A 364 96.07 36.87 66.92
CA ASP A 364 97.07 37.83 67.51
C ASP A 364 98.58 37.88 67.04
N TRP A 365 99.50 38.80 67.44
CA TRP A 365 99.64 39.71 68.62
C TRP A 365 100.44 41.03 68.34
N LEU A 366 100.98 41.73 69.39
CA LEU A 366 101.29 43.18 69.46
C LEU A 366 102.77 43.63 69.78
N GLU A 367 103.02 44.92 69.46
CA GLU A 367 103.90 46.00 70.06
C GLU A 367 105.31 45.85 70.72
N ARG A 368 106.17 46.86 70.40
CA ARG A 368 107.10 47.72 71.21
C ARG A 368 108.20 47.17 72.15
N ILE A 369 109.40 47.82 72.07
CA ILE A 369 110.48 48.10 73.10
C ILE A 369 111.67 48.77 72.35
N ARG A 370 112.54 49.72 72.82
CA ARG A 370 112.62 50.66 73.97
C ARG A 370 113.19 52.06 73.57
N ALA A 371 114.15 52.67 74.30
CA ALA A 371 114.02 54.07 74.73
C ALA A 371 115.31 54.78 75.27
N SER A 372 115.21 56.13 75.39
CA SER A 372 116.01 57.08 76.22
C SER A 372 117.51 57.39 75.94
N SER A 373 117.87 58.65 76.27
CA SER A 373 119.18 59.27 76.58
C SER A 373 120.26 59.48 75.50
N SER A 374 120.12 60.56 74.75
CA SER A 374 120.95 61.78 74.91
C SER A 374 122.50 61.68 74.95
N GLN A 375 123.11 60.83 74.14
CA GLN A 375 124.49 61.08 73.66
C GLN A 375 124.58 60.87 72.13
N GLU A 376 123.82 59.91 71.60
CA GLU A 376 123.79 59.60 70.17
C GLU A 376 123.20 60.70 69.28
N GLU A 377 122.37 61.62 69.79
CA GLU A 377 121.62 62.56 68.94
C GLU A 377 122.51 63.46 68.05
N ILE A 378 123.73 63.78 68.49
CA ILE A 378 124.71 64.53 67.69
C ILE A 378 125.22 63.68 66.53
N ALA A 379 125.57 62.41 66.77
CA ALA A 379 125.96 61.46 65.73
C ALA A 379 124.78 61.14 64.79
N MET A 380 123.57 61.02 65.34
CA MET A 380 122.34 60.77 64.60
C MET A 380 121.94 61.97 63.71
N GLY A 381 122.37 63.19 64.06
CA GLY A 381 122.32 64.36 63.19
C GLY A 381 123.16 64.21 61.92
N ALA A 382 124.42 63.81 62.06
CA ALA A 382 125.31 63.53 60.93
C ALA A 382 124.80 62.35 60.07
N ILE A 383 124.38 61.26 60.71
CA ILE A 383 123.82 60.07 60.04
C ILE A 383 122.51 60.41 59.30
N LYS A 384 121.62 61.24 59.88
CA LYS A 384 120.44 61.76 59.18
C LYS A 384 120.82 62.59 57.95
N HIS A 385 121.90 63.37 57.99
CA HIS A 385 122.32 64.14 56.83
C HIS A 385 122.87 63.25 55.71
N ALA A 386 123.70 62.25 56.05
CA ALA A 386 124.19 61.25 55.11
C ALA A 386 123.05 60.42 54.49
N LEU A 387 122.12 59.90 55.31
CA LEU A 387 120.95 59.15 54.83
C LEU A 387 119.99 60.00 53.99
N ARG A 388 119.85 61.31 54.26
CA ARG A 388 119.07 62.23 53.40
C ARG A 388 119.74 62.41 52.03
N ALA A 389 121.07 62.48 51.96
CA ALA A 389 121.79 62.54 50.68
C ALA A 389 121.67 61.22 49.90
N LEU A 390 121.84 60.08 50.57
CA LEU A 390 121.74 58.75 49.96
C LEU A 390 120.30 58.46 49.46
N LYS A 391 119.28 58.79 50.27
CA LYS A 391 117.87 58.64 49.86
C LYS A 391 117.46 59.61 48.75
N LYS A 392 118.10 60.78 48.63
CA LYS A 392 117.95 61.66 47.46
C LYS A 392 118.56 61.09 46.18
N ARG A 393 119.66 60.33 46.24
CA ARG A 393 120.19 59.59 45.09
C ARG A 393 119.27 58.43 44.69
N HIS A 394 118.86 57.61 45.65
CA HIS A 394 118.02 56.45 45.36
C HIS A 394 116.66 56.84 44.74
N LEU A 395 116.02 57.91 45.23
CA LEU A 395 114.78 58.44 44.63
C LEU A 395 114.95 59.01 43.21
N LEU A 396 116.17 59.38 42.79
CA LEU A 396 116.45 59.76 41.40
C LEU A 396 116.67 58.53 40.51
N GLU A 397 117.24 57.44 41.06
CA GLU A 397 117.47 56.18 40.35
C GLU A 397 116.14 55.40 40.18
N GLU A 398 115.30 55.29 41.21
CA GLU A 398 113.93 54.75 41.09
C GLU A 398 113.09 55.60 40.12
N GLY A 399 113.27 56.93 40.16
CA GLY A 399 112.63 57.87 39.24
C GLY A 399 112.99 57.66 37.76
N ALA A 400 114.15 57.09 37.45
CA ALA A 400 114.57 56.77 36.09
C ALA A 400 113.89 55.51 35.52
N HIS A 401 113.46 54.58 36.38
CA HIS A 401 112.80 53.34 35.96
C HIS A 401 111.27 53.44 35.89
N SER A 402 110.67 54.36 36.64
CA SER A 402 109.22 54.63 36.62
C SER A 402 108.62 54.83 35.21
N PRO A 403 109.22 55.64 34.30
CA PRO A 403 108.70 55.81 32.94
C PRO A 403 108.67 54.50 32.13
N ALA A 404 109.68 53.64 32.29
CA ALA A 404 109.75 52.36 31.59
C ALA A 404 108.67 51.38 32.08
N PHE A 405 108.43 51.33 33.41
CA PHE A 405 107.39 50.47 33.97
C PHE A 405 105.98 50.93 33.57
N ILE A 406 105.74 52.24 33.47
CA ILE A 406 104.47 52.81 32.98
C ILE A 406 104.31 52.59 31.46
N ALA A 407 105.39 52.70 30.68
CA ALA A 407 105.36 52.43 29.24
C ALA A 407 105.10 50.96 28.90
N LEU A 408 105.61 50.01 29.70
CA LEU A 408 105.40 48.57 29.49
C LEU A 408 104.06 48.07 30.03
N SER A 409 103.54 48.66 31.11
CA SER A 409 102.26 48.25 31.70
C SER A 409 101.03 48.79 30.96
N ARG A 410 101.10 49.99 30.37
CA ARG A 410 99.96 50.58 29.62
C ARG A 410 99.42 49.69 28.50
N PRO A 411 100.23 49.12 27.58
CA PRO A 411 99.75 48.21 26.54
C PRO A 411 99.11 46.94 27.10
N ILE A 412 99.67 46.40 28.18
CA ILE A 412 99.17 45.16 28.82
C ILE A 412 97.81 45.42 29.48
N VAL A 413 97.61 46.59 30.11
CA VAL A 413 96.32 46.95 30.71
C VAL A 413 95.27 47.24 29.63
N SER A 414 95.61 47.96 28.55
CA SER A 414 94.66 48.24 27.47
C SER A 414 94.26 46.97 26.70
N GLN A 415 95.22 46.09 26.39
CA GLN A 415 94.94 44.77 25.83
C GLN A 415 94.16 43.91 26.83
N GLY A 416 94.45 43.98 28.13
CA GLY A 416 93.69 43.30 29.17
C GLY A 416 92.21 43.71 29.18
N SER A 417 91.89 45.00 29.04
CA SER A 417 90.51 45.46 28.88
C SER A 417 89.88 45.00 27.56
N GLU A 418 90.56 45.11 26.42
CA GLU A 418 90.04 44.65 25.14
C GLU A 418 89.77 43.14 25.12
N TRP A 419 90.66 42.33 25.72
CA TRP A 419 90.52 40.88 25.77
C TRP A 419 89.42 40.46 26.74
N LYS A 420 89.25 41.20 27.84
CA LYS A 420 88.11 41.01 28.75
C LYS A 420 86.79 41.34 28.03
N GLU A 421 86.70 42.47 27.35
CA GLU A 421 85.50 42.88 26.60
C GLU A 421 85.19 41.89 25.46
N LYS A 422 86.20 41.40 24.74
CA LYS A 422 86.05 40.34 23.74
C LYS A 422 85.59 39.02 24.37
N ALA A 423 86.06 38.66 25.56
CA ALA A 423 85.61 37.46 26.27
C ALA A 423 84.16 37.59 26.77
N GLU A 424 83.78 38.72 27.35
CA GLU A 424 82.39 38.98 27.79
C GLU A 424 81.42 39.02 26.59
N ASN A 425 81.81 39.61 25.47
CA ASN A 425 81.02 39.57 24.22
C ASN A 425 80.90 38.14 23.66
N LEU A 426 82.00 37.37 23.59
CA LEU A 426 81.98 35.97 23.13
C LEU A 426 81.15 35.07 24.06
N GLU A 427 81.13 35.32 25.38
CA GLU A 427 80.25 34.59 26.30
C GLU A 427 78.77 34.93 26.05
N VAL A 428 78.45 36.19 25.79
CA VAL A 428 77.10 36.61 25.41
C VAL A 428 76.66 35.99 24.06
N GLU A 429 77.54 35.96 23.06
CA GLU A 429 77.28 35.27 21.78
C GLU A 429 77.09 33.76 21.98
N LEU A 430 77.92 33.10 22.80
CA LEU A 430 77.81 31.68 23.14
C LEU A 430 76.46 31.38 23.82
N GLN A 431 76.04 32.22 24.79
CA GLN A 431 74.74 32.10 25.44
C GLN A 431 73.57 32.34 24.47
N GLN A 432 73.72 33.23 23.48
CA GLN A 432 72.72 33.42 22.42
C GLN A 432 72.65 32.21 21.49
N CYS A 433 73.80 31.62 21.12
CA CYS A 433 73.87 30.40 20.31
C CYS A 433 73.18 29.22 21.00
N TYR A 434 73.44 28.99 22.31
CA TYR A 434 72.73 27.93 23.05
C TYR A 434 71.22 28.20 23.18
N LYS A 435 70.79 29.45 23.36
CA LYS A 435 69.35 29.82 23.37
C LYS A 435 68.69 29.61 22.00
N ALA A 436 69.40 29.86 20.91
CA ALA A 436 68.93 29.57 19.56
C ALA A 436 68.86 28.05 19.30
N GLN A 437 69.89 27.30 19.73
CA GLN A 437 69.94 25.84 19.61
C GLN A 437 68.80 25.15 20.39
N SER A 438 68.49 25.61 21.61
CA SER A 438 67.34 25.11 22.39
C SER A 438 66.04 25.28 21.61
N ARG A 439 65.75 26.51 21.15
CA ARG A 439 64.54 26.83 20.37
C ARG A 439 64.42 26.01 19.08
N LEU A 440 65.52 25.83 18.34
CA LEU A 440 65.54 24.99 17.15
C LEU A 440 65.30 23.50 17.47
N SER A 441 65.80 23.01 18.60
CA SER A 441 65.54 21.64 19.06
C SER A 441 64.09 21.44 19.54
N GLU A 442 63.51 22.44 20.20
CA GLU A 442 62.09 22.46 20.61
C GLU A 442 61.18 22.45 19.38
N GLN A 443 61.45 23.30 18.39
CA GLN A 443 60.73 23.33 17.11
C GLN A 443 60.84 22.01 16.36
N LEU A 444 62.03 21.41 16.29
CA LEU A 444 62.24 20.12 15.65
C LEU A 444 61.46 18.98 16.34
N VAL A 445 61.32 19.01 17.67
CA VAL A 445 60.52 18.03 18.41
C VAL A 445 59.03 18.18 18.10
N VAL A 446 58.52 19.42 17.96
CA VAL A 446 57.12 19.68 17.55
C VAL A 446 56.86 19.20 16.12
N GLU A 447 57.70 19.59 15.16
CA GLU A 447 57.62 19.14 13.76
C GLU A 447 57.67 17.61 13.63
N VAL A 448 58.54 16.95 14.41
CA VAL A 448 58.62 15.47 14.43
C VAL A 448 57.38 14.83 15.07
N ALA A 449 56.71 15.49 16.02
CA ALA A 449 55.43 15.03 16.57
C ALA A 449 54.27 15.20 15.56
N GLU A 450 54.16 16.35 14.92
CA GLU A 450 53.14 16.64 13.90
C GLU A 450 53.32 15.76 12.66
N SER A 451 54.56 15.51 12.23
CA SER A 451 54.88 14.55 11.17
C SER A 451 54.45 13.11 11.52
N ARG A 452 54.63 12.68 12.78
CA ARG A 452 54.17 11.36 13.25
C ARG A 452 52.64 11.25 13.27
N ALA A 453 51.95 12.27 13.78
CA ALA A 453 50.48 12.31 13.78
C ALA A 453 49.90 12.35 12.36
N SER A 454 50.53 13.11 11.46
CA SER A 454 50.18 13.14 10.04
C SER A 454 50.37 11.78 9.37
N LYS A 455 51.42 11.03 9.76
CA LYS A 455 51.67 9.68 9.25
C LYS A 455 50.64 8.66 9.73
N THR A 456 50.26 8.65 11.01
CA THR A 456 49.21 7.71 11.49
C THR A 456 47.87 8.00 10.82
N LEU A 457 47.51 9.28 10.68
CA LEU A 457 46.28 9.72 10.01
C LEU A 457 46.29 9.43 8.49
N ALA A 458 47.47 9.35 7.87
CA ALA A 458 47.61 8.85 6.50
C ALA A 458 47.38 7.33 6.41
N GLN A 459 47.94 6.55 7.34
CA GLN A 459 47.77 5.09 7.37
C GLN A 459 46.31 4.68 7.64
N GLU A 460 45.61 5.39 8.53
CA GLU A 460 44.17 5.21 8.78
C GLU A 460 43.33 5.47 7.51
N LYS A 461 43.71 6.48 6.71
CA LYS A 461 43.08 6.76 5.41
C LYS A 461 43.42 5.71 4.35
N GLU A 462 44.63 5.17 4.34
CA GLU A 462 45.01 4.06 3.45
C GLU A 462 44.17 2.80 3.74
N SER A 463 43.93 2.44 5.02
CA SER A 463 43.01 1.35 5.37
C SER A 463 41.56 1.63 4.95
N LEU A 464 41.03 2.82 5.22
CA LEU A 464 39.67 3.19 4.82
C LEU A 464 39.49 3.20 3.29
N ILE A 465 40.53 3.60 2.53
CA ILE A 465 40.52 3.51 1.07
C ILE A 465 40.51 2.05 0.61
N SER A 466 41.21 1.14 1.29
CA SER A 466 41.17 -0.29 0.97
C SER A 466 39.82 -0.93 1.28
N GLU A 467 39.15 -0.52 2.37
CA GLU A 467 37.79 -0.98 2.72
C GLU A 467 36.78 -0.49 1.68
N LEU A 468 36.78 0.81 1.36
CA LEU A 468 35.91 1.38 0.32
C LEU A 468 36.16 0.81 -1.08
N GLN A 469 37.38 0.34 -1.39
CA GLN A 469 37.67 -0.36 -2.64
C GLN A 469 37.03 -1.76 -2.67
N ASN A 470 37.01 -2.48 -1.54
CA ASN A 470 36.34 -3.77 -1.43
C ASN A 470 34.81 -3.59 -1.55
N ASP A 471 34.21 -2.65 -0.82
CA ASP A 471 32.77 -2.34 -0.91
C ASP A 471 32.36 -1.96 -2.34
N LEU A 472 33.18 -1.14 -3.01
CA LEU A 472 32.96 -0.76 -4.42
C LEU A 472 33.09 -1.96 -5.38
N SER A 473 33.87 -2.98 -5.05
CA SER A 473 33.94 -4.22 -5.83
C SER A 473 32.68 -5.08 -5.64
N GLN A 474 32.24 -5.30 -4.40
CA GLN A 474 31.01 -6.04 -4.11
C GLN A 474 29.79 -5.37 -4.74
N ALA A 475 29.68 -4.03 -4.63
CA ALA A 475 28.59 -3.28 -5.25
C ALA A 475 28.58 -3.37 -6.79
N ARG A 476 29.74 -3.52 -7.44
CA ARG A 476 29.83 -3.78 -8.89
C ARG A 476 29.36 -5.18 -9.25
N ASP A 477 29.77 -6.18 -8.48
CA ASP A 477 29.38 -7.57 -8.71
C ASP A 477 27.86 -7.75 -8.49
N GLU A 478 27.29 -7.13 -7.45
CA GLU A 478 25.85 -7.09 -7.22
C GLU A 478 25.09 -6.37 -8.35
N CYS A 479 25.59 -5.23 -8.83
CA CYS A 479 25.04 -4.57 -10.03
C CYS A 479 25.10 -5.48 -11.28
N SER A 480 26.19 -6.22 -11.50
CA SER A 480 26.32 -7.13 -12.64
C SER A 480 25.31 -8.27 -12.60
N ARG A 481 25.04 -8.80 -11.40
CA ARG A 481 24.02 -9.83 -11.16
C ARG A 481 22.61 -9.28 -11.36
N LEU A 482 22.36 -8.04 -10.95
CA LEU A 482 21.06 -7.37 -11.14
C LEU A 482 20.80 -7.03 -12.62
N THR A 483 21.82 -6.65 -13.40
CA THR A 483 21.66 -6.45 -14.85
C THR A 483 21.36 -7.75 -15.59
N ALA A 484 22.07 -8.85 -15.29
CA ALA A 484 21.77 -10.15 -15.92
C ALA A 484 20.34 -10.65 -15.59
N LEU A 485 19.87 -10.43 -14.35
CA LEU A 485 18.50 -10.75 -13.96
C LEU A 485 17.47 -9.83 -14.64
N LEU A 486 17.81 -8.55 -14.86
CA LEU A 486 16.96 -7.63 -15.62
C LEU A 486 16.79 -8.10 -17.08
N GLU A 487 17.89 -8.50 -17.72
CA GLU A 487 17.91 -9.02 -19.10
C GLU A 487 17.01 -10.26 -19.24
N GLU A 488 17.17 -11.24 -18.34
CA GLU A 488 16.31 -12.44 -18.27
C GLU A 488 14.81 -12.10 -18.14
N LYS A 489 14.47 -11.05 -17.36
CA LYS A 489 13.07 -10.62 -17.22
C LYS A 489 12.57 -9.78 -18.39
N THR A 490 13.43 -9.08 -19.13
CA THR A 490 13.01 -8.44 -20.39
C THR A 490 12.72 -9.46 -21.49
N GLU A 491 13.55 -10.49 -21.66
CA GLU A 491 13.28 -11.58 -22.63
C GLU A 491 11.96 -12.30 -22.32
N ALA A 492 11.71 -12.62 -21.05
CA ALA A 492 10.46 -13.23 -20.61
C ALA A 492 9.23 -12.32 -20.84
N LEU A 493 9.37 -11.00 -20.74
CA LEU A 493 8.30 -10.05 -21.03
C LEU A 493 8.02 -9.92 -22.53
N GLU A 494 9.05 -9.92 -23.38
CA GLU A 494 8.86 -9.89 -24.85
C GLU A 494 8.12 -11.13 -25.36
N LEU A 495 8.45 -12.31 -24.81
CA LEU A 495 7.70 -13.55 -25.10
C LEU A 495 6.22 -13.43 -24.70
N LEU A 496 5.92 -13.00 -23.47
CA LEU A 496 4.53 -12.80 -23.01
C LEU A 496 3.76 -11.74 -23.82
N ILE A 497 4.45 -10.70 -24.32
CA ILE A 497 3.85 -9.71 -25.21
C ILE A 497 3.48 -10.34 -26.56
N SER A 498 4.29 -11.26 -27.10
CA SER A 498 3.97 -11.98 -28.33
C SER A 498 2.77 -12.92 -28.18
N GLU A 499 2.73 -13.73 -27.11
CA GLU A 499 1.58 -14.61 -26.80
C GLU A 499 0.29 -13.80 -26.63
N HIS A 500 0.35 -12.63 -26.00
CA HIS A 500 -0.80 -11.75 -25.83
C HIS A 500 -1.31 -11.17 -27.16
N GLN A 501 -0.41 -10.87 -28.11
CA GLN A 501 -0.81 -10.41 -29.44
C GLN A 501 -1.49 -11.51 -30.25
N ASP A 502 -0.97 -12.74 -30.21
CA ASP A 502 -1.59 -13.90 -30.87
C ASP A 502 -2.98 -14.23 -30.28
N LEU A 503 -3.10 -14.24 -28.94
CA LEU A 503 -4.38 -14.46 -28.26
C LEU A 503 -5.40 -13.34 -28.57
N LYS A 504 -4.95 -12.10 -28.71
CA LYS A 504 -5.80 -10.98 -29.14
C LYS A 504 -6.28 -11.17 -30.59
N GLY A 505 -5.40 -11.57 -31.51
CA GLY A 505 -5.78 -11.89 -32.89
C GLY A 505 -6.78 -13.05 -32.98
N GLN A 506 -6.63 -14.08 -32.13
CA GLN A 506 -7.62 -15.16 -32.01
C GLN A 506 -8.97 -14.65 -31.49
N LEU A 507 -8.98 -13.75 -30.49
CA LEU A 507 -10.20 -13.16 -29.96
C LEU A 507 -10.94 -12.34 -31.02
N GLU A 508 -10.25 -11.44 -31.73
CA GLU A 508 -10.83 -10.65 -32.83
C GLU A 508 -11.36 -11.55 -33.97
N ALA A 509 -10.65 -12.64 -34.27
CA ALA A 509 -11.13 -13.66 -35.21
C ALA A 509 -12.31 -14.51 -34.67
N THR A 510 -12.60 -14.51 -33.37
CA THR A 510 -13.83 -15.12 -32.80
C THR A 510 -15.01 -14.16 -32.74
N THR A 511 -14.79 -12.86 -32.45
CA THR A 511 -15.89 -11.87 -32.42
C THR A 511 -16.51 -11.71 -33.80
N VAL A 512 -15.70 -11.56 -34.86
CA VAL A 512 -16.21 -11.47 -36.25
C VAL A 512 -17.02 -12.72 -36.66
N ARG A 513 -16.67 -13.90 -36.15
CA ARG A 513 -17.46 -15.13 -36.37
C ARG A 513 -18.77 -15.16 -35.57
N ALA A 514 -18.79 -14.60 -34.36
CA ALA A 514 -20.01 -14.44 -33.58
C ALA A 514 -20.97 -13.41 -34.21
N ASP A 515 -20.44 -12.26 -34.63
CA ASP A 515 -21.20 -11.19 -35.31
C ASP A 515 -21.88 -11.72 -36.59
N ASN A 516 -21.13 -12.43 -37.42
CA ASN A 516 -21.68 -13.09 -38.61
C ASN A 516 -22.82 -14.06 -38.25
N ALA A 517 -22.61 -14.94 -37.26
CA ALA A 517 -23.64 -15.88 -36.82
C ALA A 517 -24.87 -15.19 -36.21
N GLU A 518 -24.72 -14.02 -35.57
CA GLU A 518 -25.85 -13.21 -35.11
C GLU A 518 -26.66 -12.67 -36.30
N THR A 519 -26.00 -12.19 -37.36
CA THR A 519 -26.73 -11.74 -38.58
C THR A 519 -27.45 -12.88 -39.30
N GLU A 520 -26.87 -14.08 -39.35
CA GLU A 520 -27.52 -15.28 -39.90
C GLU A 520 -28.74 -15.69 -39.06
N ASN A 521 -28.59 -15.77 -37.75
CA ASN A 521 -29.70 -16.08 -36.83
C ASN A 521 -30.84 -15.05 -36.95
N LYS A 522 -30.52 -13.77 -37.07
CA LYS A 522 -31.52 -12.72 -37.29
C LYS A 522 -32.29 -12.92 -38.60
N MET A 523 -31.60 -13.20 -39.70
CA MET A 523 -32.23 -13.48 -41.01
C MET A 523 -33.09 -14.76 -40.98
N LEU A 524 -32.76 -15.75 -40.14
CA LEU A 524 -33.59 -16.94 -39.92
C LEU A 524 -34.85 -16.61 -39.08
N ILE A 525 -34.72 -15.81 -38.03
CA ILE A 525 -35.84 -15.35 -37.19
C ILE A 525 -36.83 -14.51 -38.02
N ASP A 526 -36.34 -13.55 -38.81
CA ASP A 526 -37.18 -12.71 -39.68
C ASP A 526 -37.94 -13.56 -40.72
N ARG A 527 -37.30 -14.61 -41.28
CA ARG A 527 -37.94 -15.57 -42.19
C ARG A 527 -39.02 -16.40 -41.49
N TRP A 528 -38.73 -16.89 -40.29
CA TRP A 528 -39.66 -17.69 -39.50
C TRP A 528 -40.87 -16.88 -39.02
N MET A 529 -40.68 -15.61 -38.63
CA MET A 529 -41.79 -14.70 -38.34
C MET A 529 -42.69 -14.49 -39.56
N LEU A 530 -42.12 -14.29 -40.75
CA LEU A 530 -42.89 -14.15 -42.00
C LEU A 530 -43.70 -15.42 -42.32
N GLU A 531 -43.17 -16.60 -42.03
CA GLU A 531 -43.88 -17.88 -42.18
C GLU A 531 -45.00 -18.02 -41.14
N LYS A 532 -44.75 -17.65 -39.87
CA LYS A 532 -45.76 -17.68 -38.81
C LYS A 532 -46.87 -16.65 -38.98
N MET A 533 -46.61 -15.51 -39.60
CA MET A 533 -47.65 -14.57 -40.02
C MET A 533 -48.58 -15.23 -41.05
N LYS A 534 -48.03 -15.92 -42.07
CA LYS A 534 -48.83 -16.64 -43.08
C LYS A 534 -49.57 -17.86 -42.50
N ASP A 535 -49.06 -18.48 -41.45
CA ASP A 535 -49.80 -19.51 -40.70
C ASP A 535 -50.97 -18.88 -39.94
N ALA A 536 -50.75 -17.76 -39.24
CA ALA A 536 -51.77 -17.05 -38.49
C ALA A 536 -52.88 -16.45 -39.38
N GLU A 537 -52.55 -15.97 -40.59
CA GLU A 537 -53.52 -15.53 -41.60
C GLU A 537 -54.47 -16.68 -41.99
N ARG A 538 -53.92 -17.86 -42.34
CA ARG A 538 -54.72 -19.08 -42.63
C ARG A 538 -55.53 -19.57 -41.42
N LEU A 539 -55.02 -19.39 -40.20
CA LEU A 539 -55.73 -19.75 -38.98
C LEU A 539 -56.89 -18.77 -38.70
N ASN A 540 -56.72 -17.48 -39.01
CA ASN A 540 -57.80 -16.50 -38.95
C ASN A 540 -58.88 -16.74 -40.03
N GLU A 541 -58.50 -17.14 -41.25
CA GLU A 541 -59.43 -17.59 -42.29
C GLU A 541 -60.26 -18.80 -41.80
N ALA A 542 -59.61 -19.79 -41.19
CA ALA A 542 -60.29 -20.94 -40.60
C ALA A 542 -61.22 -20.54 -39.44
N ASN A 543 -60.79 -19.61 -38.57
CA ASN A 543 -61.60 -19.11 -37.47
C ASN A 543 -62.85 -18.36 -37.96
N ALA A 544 -62.75 -17.55 -39.02
CA ALA A 544 -63.91 -16.89 -39.62
C ALA A 544 -64.94 -17.89 -40.18
N ILE A 545 -64.47 -19.02 -40.74
CA ILE A 545 -65.34 -20.14 -41.17
C ILE A 545 -65.97 -20.82 -39.95
N TYR A 546 -65.24 -20.99 -38.84
CA TYR A 546 -65.81 -21.49 -37.59
C TYR A 546 -66.84 -20.55 -36.97
N GLU A 547 -66.70 -19.22 -37.10
CA GLU A 547 -67.68 -18.26 -36.58
C GLU A 547 -69.02 -18.30 -37.37
N ASP A 548 -69.00 -18.38 -38.70
CA ASP A 548 -70.22 -18.64 -39.50
C ASP A 548 -70.86 -20.00 -39.15
N MET A 549 -70.04 -21.01 -38.84
CA MET A 549 -70.53 -22.32 -38.37
C MET A 549 -71.15 -22.23 -36.97
N LEU A 550 -70.56 -21.44 -36.07
CA LEU A 550 -71.05 -21.20 -34.72
C LEU A 550 -72.35 -20.40 -34.71
N ASP A 551 -72.52 -19.41 -35.58
CA ASP A 551 -73.78 -18.65 -35.69
C ASP A 551 -74.94 -19.53 -36.15
N ARG A 552 -74.69 -20.50 -37.04
CA ARG A 552 -75.67 -21.55 -37.41
C ARG A 552 -76.01 -22.48 -36.23
N LEU A 553 -75.06 -22.74 -35.34
CA LEU A 553 -75.26 -23.57 -34.13
C LEU A 553 -75.92 -22.82 -32.96
N LYS A 554 -75.67 -21.50 -32.82
CA LYS A 554 -76.34 -20.63 -31.83
C LYS A 554 -77.87 -20.67 -31.99
N GLY A 555 -78.37 -20.76 -33.22
CA GLY A 555 -79.81 -20.90 -33.51
C GLY A 555 -80.46 -22.20 -33.01
N SER A 556 -79.70 -23.22 -32.62
CA SER A 556 -80.24 -24.55 -32.24
C SER A 556 -79.86 -25.03 -30.83
N SER A 557 -78.74 -24.54 -30.26
CA SER A 557 -78.13 -25.18 -29.07
C SER A 557 -78.25 -24.40 -27.76
N ILE A 558 -78.72 -23.14 -27.78
CA ILE A 558 -78.67 -22.22 -26.62
C ILE A 558 -79.51 -22.67 -25.41
N GLN A 559 -80.53 -23.52 -25.57
CA GLN A 559 -81.47 -23.84 -24.50
C GLN A 559 -81.01 -24.96 -23.53
N LEU A 560 -80.03 -25.79 -23.90
CA LEU A 560 -79.68 -27.00 -23.12
C LEU A 560 -78.40 -26.87 -22.26
N LEU A 561 -77.38 -26.15 -22.72
CA LEU A 561 -76.05 -26.13 -22.08
C LEU A 561 -75.96 -25.20 -20.86
N ALA A 562 -76.86 -24.23 -20.73
CA ALA A 562 -76.83 -23.17 -19.70
C ALA A 562 -77.13 -23.63 -18.25
N ARG A 563 -77.03 -24.94 -17.95
CA ARG A 563 -77.21 -25.54 -16.62
C ARG A 563 -76.09 -26.50 -16.18
N GLN A 564 -75.02 -26.66 -16.96
CA GLN A 564 -73.98 -27.67 -16.67
C GLN A 564 -72.52 -27.15 -16.59
N GLN A 565 -72.27 -25.86 -16.80
CA GLN A 565 -70.92 -25.27 -16.72
C GLN A 565 -70.82 -24.18 -15.64
N VAL A 566 -70.71 -24.60 -14.37
CA VAL A 566 -70.27 -23.73 -13.25
C VAL A 566 -69.17 -24.41 -12.44
N ASP A 567 -69.29 -25.71 -12.12
CA ASP A 567 -68.28 -26.48 -11.37
C ASP A 567 -67.20 -27.13 -12.27
N GLY A 568 -67.10 -26.71 -13.54
CA GLY A 568 -66.43 -27.45 -14.61
C GLY A 568 -65.12 -26.86 -15.16
N VAL A 569 -64.38 -26.04 -14.39
CA VAL A 569 -63.11 -25.42 -14.86
C VAL A 569 -61.97 -25.62 -13.85
N VAL A 570 -61.75 -26.88 -13.45
CA VAL A 570 -60.38 -27.31 -13.10
C VAL A 570 -59.60 -27.32 -14.40
N ARG A 571 -58.56 -26.48 -14.51
CA ARG A 571 -57.68 -26.50 -15.69
C ARG A 571 -56.94 -27.83 -15.73
N GLN A 572 -57.29 -28.68 -16.69
CA GLN A 572 -56.47 -29.82 -17.07
C GLN A 572 -55.10 -29.34 -17.56
N CYS A 573 -54.08 -30.19 -17.46
CA CYS A 573 -52.74 -29.86 -17.95
C CYS A 573 -52.79 -29.53 -19.45
N GLU A 574 -52.02 -28.54 -19.89
CA GLU A 574 -51.93 -28.19 -21.31
C GLU A 574 -51.36 -29.37 -22.11
N GLU A 575 -52.00 -29.69 -23.24
CA GLU A 575 -51.64 -30.81 -24.12
C GLU A 575 -50.39 -30.51 -24.96
N GLY A 576 -49.27 -30.30 -24.28
CA GLY A 576 -47.92 -30.11 -24.84
C GLY A 576 -46.81 -30.71 -23.97
N ALA A 577 -47.16 -31.54 -22.99
CA ALA A 577 -46.25 -32.06 -21.99
C ALA A 577 -45.55 -33.36 -22.47
N GLU A 578 -44.41 -33.20 -23.13
CA GLU A 578 -43.66 -34.32 -23.75
C GLU A 578 -43.11 -35.33 -22.71
N TYR A 579 -43.56 -36.58 -22.83
CA TYR A 579 -42.94 -37.81 -22.28
C TYR A 579 -42.39 -37.73 -20.83
N TYR A 580 -43.29 -37.68 -19.85
CA TYR A 580 -42.93 -37.96 -18.45
C TYR A 580 -42.62 -39.43 -18.20
N VAL A 581 -41.58 -39.69 -17.40
CA VAL A 581 -41.32 -40.99 -16.76
C VAL A 581 -41.83 -40.90 -15.33
N GLU A 582 -42.78 -41.78 -14.95
CA GLU A 582 -43.26 -41.86 -13.56
C GLU A 582 -42.10 -42.17 -12.59
N SER A 583 -42.01 -41.40 -11.50
CA SER A 583 -41.02 -41.63 -10.45
C SER A 583 -41.41 -42.88 -9.68
N THR A 584 -40.69 -43.98 -9.87
CA THR A 584 -40.94 -45.17 -9.03
C THR A 584 -40.50 -44.92 -7.61
N ILE A 585 -41.33 -45.36 -6.67
CA ILE A 585 -41.06 -45.35 -5.23
C ILE A 585 -39.72 -46.07 -4.99
N PRO A 586 -38.66 -45.36 -4.52
CA PRO A 586 -37.40 -46.00 -4.22
C PRO A 586 -37.56 -46.99 -3.07
N THR A 587 -36.91 -48.15 -3.20
CA THR A 587 -37.00 -49.24 -2.20
C THR A 587 -35.66 -49.88 -1.89
N ILE A 588 -34.69 -49.84 -2.82
CA ILE A 588 -33.39 -50.50 -2.67
C ILE A 588 -32.27 -49.46 -2.72
N CYS A 589 -31.30 -49.55 -1.80
CA CYS A 589 -30.06 -48.80 -1.91
C CYS A 589 -29.16 -49.46 -2.95
N LYS A 590 -28.95 -48.80 -4.08
CA LYS A 590 -28.10 -49.26 -5.20
C LYS A 590 -26.62 -49.13 -4.84
N GLN A 591 -26.24 -48.02 -4.21
CA GLN A 591 -24.84 -47.66 -3.93
C GLN A 591 -24.73 -46.82 -2.65
N ARG A 592 -23.69 -47.10 -1.85
CA ARG A 592 -23.24 -46.27 -0.73
C ARG A 592 -21.86 -45.70 -1.05
N ILE A 593 -21.76 -44.38 -1.08
CA ILE A 593 -20.56 -43.62 -1.45
C ILE A 593 -20.05 -42.89 -0.19
N PRO A 594 -18.85 -43.20 0.32
CA PRO A 594 -18.20 -42.40 1.37
C PRO A 594 -17.64 -41.12 0.73
N ALA A 595 -18.45 -40.07 0.68
CA ALA A 595 -18.19 -38.92 -0.19
C ALA A 595 -17.25 -37.87 0.42
N HIS A 596 -17.40 -37.57 1.72
CA HIS A 596 -16.68 -36.50 2.40
C HIS A 596 -16.17 -36.93 3.77
N GLU A 597 -15.06 -36.34 4.22
CA GLU A 597 -14.56 -36.49 5.60
C GLU A 597 -15.35 -35.55 6.53
N GLY A 598 -16.49 -36.04 7.03
CA GLY A 598 -17.46 -35.26 7.78
C GLY A 598 -18.70 -34.90 6.95
N GLY A 599 -19.67 -34.24 7.60
CA GLY A 599 -21.04 -34.15 7.10
C GLY A 599 -21.18 -33.57 5.70
N CYS A 600 -21.98 -34.23 4.87
CA CYS A 600 -22.38 -33.77 3.55
C CYS A 600 -23.67 -32.97 3.70
N ALA A 601 -23.60 -31.64 3.59
CA ALA A 601 -24.71 -30.75 3.91
C ALA A 601 -25.74 -30.65 2.77
N ALA A 602 -25.26 -30.72 1.53
CA ALA A 602 -26.09 -30.59 0.33
C ALA A 602 -25.66 -31.58 -0.75
N VAL A 603 -26.65 -32.07 -1.49
CA VAL A 603 -26.53 -32.99 -2.62
C VAL A 603 -27.51 -32.53 -3.70
N LEU A 604 -27.09 -32.51 -4.96
CA LEU A 604 -27.93 -32.11 -6.09
C LEU A 604 -27.59 -32.90 -7.35
N TYR A 605 -28.60 -33.36 -8.09
CA TYR A 605 -28.42 -33.92 -9.43
C TYR A 605 -28.20 -32.82 -10.47
N GLU A 606 -27.27 -33.06 -11.39
CA GLU A 606 -27.12 -32.27 -12.61
C GLU A 606 -28.38 -32.42 -13.51
N TYR A 607 -28.68 -31.43 -14.35
CA TYR A 607 -29.90 -31.46 -15.16
C TYR A 607 -29.77 -32.47 -16.31
N ASN A 608 -30.75 -33.37 -16.42
CA ASN A 608 -30.88 -34.40 -17.46
C ASN A 608 -29.68 -35.37 -17.57
N SER A 609 -28.90 -35.56 -16.50
CA SER A 609 -27.77 -36.50 -16.48
C SER A 609 -27.84 -37.46 -15.29
N SER A 610 -26.88 -38.40 -15.21
CA SER A 610 -26.71 -39.31 -14.08
C SER A 610 -25.62 -38.86 -13.09
N ILE A 611 -25.17 -37.60 -13.21
CA ILE A 611 -24.13 -37.03 -12.35
C ILE A 611 -24.75 -36.38 -11.10
N LEU A 612 -24.15 -36.69 -9.95
CA LEU A 612 -24.51 -36.18 -8.64
C LEU A 612 -23.41 -35.27 -8.11
N VAL A 613 -23.79 -34.10 -7.60
CA VAL A 613 -22.86 -33.13 -6.98
C VAL A 613 -23.10 -33.07 -5.48
N SER A 614 -22.04 -33.12 -4.67
CA SER A 614 -22.10 -33.16 -3.20
C SER A 614 -21.17 -32.15 -2.54
N GLY A 615 -21.60 -31.59 -1.40
CA GLY A 615 -20.88 -30.54 -0.66
C GLY A 615 -20.60 -30.93 0.79
N GLY A 616 -19.32 -30.96 1.16
CA GLY A 616 -18.87 -31.46 2.45
C GLY A 616 -18.37 -30.42 3.46
N GLN A 617 -18.27 -30.86 4.70
CA GLN A 617 -17.51 -30.18 5.75
C GLN A 617 -16.01 -30.13 5.46
N ASP A 618 -15.50 -31.07 4.64
CA ASP A 618 -14.14 -31.12 4.09
C ASP A 618 -13.79 -29.97 3.11
N LYS A 619 -14.72 -29.03 2.89
CA LYS A 619 -14.58 -27.83 2.04
C LYS A 619 -14.42 -28.15 0.54
N ALA A 620 -14.70 -29.38 0.13
CA ALA A 620 -14.72 -29.78 -1.26
C ALA A 620 -16.17 -29.84 -1.79
N VAL A 621 -16.32 -29.61 -3.08
CA VAL A 621 -17.50 -30.05 -3.85
C VAL A 621 -17.05 -31.19 -4.75
N LYS A 622 -17.78 -32.31 -4.77
CA LYS A 622 -17.40 -33.53 -5.49
C LYS A 622 -18.51 -33.92 -6.47
N MET A 623 -18.11 -34.44 -7.64
CA MET A 623 -19.02 -34.88 -8.70
C MET A 623 -18.86 -36.38 -8.92
N TRP A 624 -19.97 -37.11 -8.93
CA TRP A 624 -20.02 -38.57 -8.93
C TRP A 624 -20.93 -39.10 -10.03
N ASP A 625 -20.61 -40.22 -10.65
CA ASP A 625 -21.55 -40.95 -11.50
C ASP A 625 -22.43 -41.89 -10.65
N THR A 626 -23.76 -41.74 -10.73
CA THR A 626 -24.72 -42.58 -9.99
C THR A 626 -24.95 -43.98 -10.60
N ASN A 627 -24.25 -44.32 -11.68
CA ASN A 627 -24.22 -45.67 -12.22
C ASN A 627 -23.06 -46.51 -11.67
N THR A 628 -21.85 -45.95 -11.62
CA THR A 628 -20.65 -46.63 -11.11
C THR A 628 -20.30 -46.31 -9.66
N GLY A 629 -20.86 -45.24 -9.09
CA GLY A 629 -20.46 -44.71 -7.78
C GLY A 629 -19.08 -44.04 -7.78
N SER A 630 -18.48 -43.84 -8.96
CA SER A 630 -17.11 -43.33 -9.11
C SER A 630 -17.03 -41.80 -8.99
N LEU A 631 -15.92 -41.31 -8.44
CA LEU A 631 -15.60 -39.90 -8.36
C LEU A 631 -15.11 -39.39 -9.73
N ILE A 632 -15.89 -38.54 -10.37
CA ILE A 632 -15.57 -37.93 -11.66
C ILE A 632 -14.57 -36.77 -11.46
N ARG A 633 -14.86 -35.88 -10.49
CA ARG A 633 -14.07 -34.67 -10.24
C ARG A 633 -14.22 -34.16 -8.81
N THR A 634 -13.16 -33.59 -8.25
CA THR A 634 -13.23 -32.75 -7.04
C THR A 634 -12.95 -31.30 -7.39
N LEU A 635 -13.81 -30.40 -6.93
CA LEU A 635 -13.71 -28.96 -7.06
C LEU A 635 -13.19 -28.38 -5.74
N TYR A 636 -11.97 -27.83 -5.79
CA TYR A 636 -11.28 -27.24 -4.63
C TYR A 636 -11.39 -25.71 -4.64
N GLY A 637 -11.18 -25.08 -3.48
CA GLY A 637 -11.10 -23.62 -3.34
C GLY A 637 -12.11 -23.00 -2.37
N SER A 638 -12.97 -23.76 -1.71
CA SER A 638 -13.76 -23.22 -0.59
C SER A 638 -12.88 -23.05 0.66
N LEU A 639 -13.00 -21.91 1.33
CA LEU A 639 -12.30 -21.62 2.59
C LEU A 639 -13.07 -22.13 3.81
N GLY A 640 -14.40 -22.27 3.69
CA GLY A 640 -15.30 -22.81 4.70
C GLY A 640 -15.97 -24.11 4.27
N SER A 641 -16.68 -24.76 5.20
CA SER A 641 -17.51 -25.92 4.91
C SER A 641 -18.65 -25.52 3.96
N VAL A 642 -19.00 -26.40 3.03
CA VAL A 642 -20.14 -26.17 2.12
C VAL A 642 -21.44 -26.40 2.89
N LEU A 643 -22.39 -25.46 2.75
CA LEU A 643 -23.69 -25.49 3.42
C LEU A 643 -24.86 -25.70 2.46
N ASP A 644 -24.72 -25.25 1.20
CA ASP A 644 -25.72 -25.44 0.14
C ASP A 644 -25.05 -25.44 -1.25
N ILE A 645 -25.68 -26.06 -2.25
CA ILE A 645 -25.20 -26.14 -3.64
C ILE A 645 -26.34 -25.89 -4.62
N CYS A 646 -26.06 -25.15 -5.70
CA CYS A 646 -26.90 -25.12 -6.89
C CYS A 646 -26.05 -25.23 -8.17
N ILE A 647 -26.67 -25.61 -9.29
CA ILE A 647 -26.07 -25.83 -10.62
C ILE A 647 -26.83 -24.98 -11.64
N THR A 648 -26.16 -24.41 -12.65
CA THR A 648 -26.84 -23.69 -13.74
C THR A 648 -27.58 -24.64 -14.68
N HIS A 649 -28.63 -24.18 -15.36
CA HIS A 649 -29.46 -25.02 -16.24
C HIS A 649 -28.76 -25.47 -17.52
N ASP A 650 -27.60 -24.89 -17.86
CA ASP A 650 -26.72 -25.39 -18.91
C ASP A 650 -25.66 -26.39 -18.40
N ASN A 651 -25.71 -26.76 -17.12
CA ASN A 651 -24.75 -27.60 -16.39
C ASN A 651 -23.29 -27.07 -16.38
N LYS A 652 -23.03 -25.84 -16.86
CA LYS A 652 -21.66 -25.33 -16.99
C LYS A 652 -21.06 -24.81 -15.70
N SER A 653 -21.88 -24.37 -14.73
CA SER A 653 -21.39 -23.79 -13.48
C SER A 653 -22.02 -24.44 -12.25
N VAL A 654 -21.16 -24.81 -11.30
CA VAL A 654 -21.52 -25.27 -9.96
C VAL A 654 -21.30 -24.12 -8.98
N ILE A 655 -22.24 -23.89 -8.07
CA ILE A 655 -22.18 -22.83 -7.07
C ILE A 655 -22.33 -23.44 -5.68
N ALA A 656 -21.44 -23.08 -4.75
CA ALA A 656 -21.57 -23.48 -3.34
C ALA A 656 -21.66 -22.27 -2.41
N ALA A 657 -22.63 -22.34 -1.48
CA ALA A 657 -22.70 -21.48 -0.31
C ALA A 657 -21.73 -21.98 0.77
N SER A 658 -20.86 -21.09 1.26
CA SER A 658 -19.79 -21.44 2.19
C SER A 658 -20.00 -20.85 3.59
N SER A 659 -19.56 -21.58 4.61
CA SER A 659 -19.51 -21.13 6.00
C SER A 659 -18.50 -20.00 6.25
N ALA A 660 -17.72 -19.58 5.24
CA ALA A 660 -16.76 -18.48 5.27
C ALA A 660 -17.30 -17.19 4.61
N ASN A 661 -18.63 -16.99 4.63
CA ASN A 661 -19.34 -15.77 4.23
C ASN A 661 -19.27 -15.41 2.72
N ASN A 662 -18.78 -16.35 1.90
CA ASN A 662 -18.66 -16.23 0.45
C ASN A 662 -19.53 -17.28 -0.26
N LEU A 663 -19.74 -17.08 -1.56
CA LEU A 663 -20.07 -18.17 -2.48
C LEU A 663 -18.94 -18.36 -3.48
N ASN A 664 -18.70 -19.61 -3.87
CA ASN A 664 -17.78 -19.95 -4.94
C ASN A 664 -18.56 -20.45 -6.15
N VAL A 665 -18.17 -20.00 -7.34
CA VAL A 665 -18.68 -20.46 -8.63
C VAL A 665 -17.52 -21.14 -9.36
N TRP A 666 -17.66 -22.42 -9.69
CA TRP A 666 -16.71 -23.18 -10.52
C TRP A 666 -17.30 -23.39 -11.92
N ASP A 667 -16.45 -23.34 -12.94
CA ASP A 667 -16.76 -23.92 -14.25
C ASP A 667 -16.53 -25.44 -14.20
N VAL A 668 -17.52 -26.22 -14.64
CA VAL A 668 -17.50 -27.69 -14.62
C VAL A 668 -16.47 -28.26 -15.60
N GLY A 669 -16.27 -27.61 -16.76
CA GLY A 669 -15.35 -28.10 -17.80
C GLY A 669 -13.89 -28.07 -17.33
N SER A 670 -13.41 -26.90 -16.91
CA SER A 670 -12.05 -26.72 -16.38
C SER A 670 -11.89 -27.16 -14.93
N GLY A 671 -12.96 -27.16 -14.13
CA GLY A 671 -12.92 -27.38 -12.68
C GLY A 671 -12.33 -26.20 -11.89
N ARG A 672 -12.08 -25.05 -12.53
CA ARG A 672 -11.50 -23.86 -11.90
C ARG A 672 -12.58 -22.97 -11.27
N VAL A 673 -12.23 -22.27 -10.18
CA VAL A 673 -13.07 -21.19 -9.65
C VAL A 673 -13.13 -20.07 -10.69
N ARG A 674 -14.34 -19.75 -11.15
CA ARG A 674 -14.64 -18.67 -12.08
C ARG A 674 -14.89 -17.36 -11.34
N HIS A 675 -15.67 -17.40 -10.26
CA HIS A 675 -15.97 -16.24 -9.41
C HIS A 675 -16.02 -16.61 -7.93
N THR A 676 -15.49 -15.72 -7.09
CA THR A 676 -15.65 -15.76 -5.62
C THR A 676 -16.57 -14.60 -5.24
N LEU A 677 -17.85 -14.89 -5.01
CA LEU A 677 -18.87 -13.90 -4.70
C LEU A 677 -18.79 -13.51 -3.22
N THR A 678 -18.04 -12.44 -2.94
CA THR A 678 -17.86 -11.86 -1.60
C THR A 678 -18.84 -10.72 -1.36
N GLY A 679 -19.49 -10.67 -0.19
CA GLY A 679 -20.36 -9.54 0.18
C GLY A 679 -21.40 -9.85 1.26
N HIS A 680 -21.63 -11.12 1.60
CA HIS A 680 -22.28 -11.49 2.85
C HIS A 680 -21.33 -11.30 4.04
N VAL A 681 -21.90 -11.13 5.24
CA VAL A 681 -21.17 -10.74 6.47
C VAL A 681 -21.25 -11.79 7.58
N ASP A 682 -21.97 -12.88 7.31
CA ASP A 682 -22.05 -14.12 8.10
C ASP A 682 -22.20 -15.29 7.11
N LYS A 683 -22.20 -16.53 7.61
CA LYS A 683 -22.27 -17.77 6.82
C LYS A 683 -23.44 -17.74 5.82
N VAL A 684 -23.18 -18.19 4.60
CA VAL A 684 -24.21 -18.32 3.56
C VAL A 684 -24.94 -19.65 3.78
N CYS A 685 -26.22 -19.59 4.13
CA CYS A 685 -27.06 -20.74 4.48
C CYS A 685 -27.72 -21.41 3.27
N ALA A 686 -27.99 -20.65 2.20
CA ALA A 686 -28.65 -21.17 1.01
C ALA A 686 -28.23 -20.44 -0.27
N VAL A 687 -28.34 -21.14 -1.41
CA VAL A 687 -28.12 -20.61 -2.76
C VAL A 687 -29.05 -21.26 -3.78
N ASP A 688 -29.56 -20.48 -4.74
CA ASP A 688 -30.29 -21.00 -5.90
C ASP A 688 -29.98 -20.19 -7.18
N VAL A 689 -30.30 -20.77 -8.35
CA VAL A 689 -30.14 -20.20 -9.70
C VAL A 689 -31.51 -20.04 -10.36
N SER A 690 -31.72 -18.94 -11.11
CA SER A 690 -32.97 -18.71 -11.84
C SER A 690 -33.21 -19.78 -12.91
N LYS A 691 -34.43 -20.35 -12.90
CA LYS A 691 -34.83 -21.44 -13.81
C LYS A 691 -34.95 -21.00 -15.27
N VAL A 692 -35.14 -19.70 -15.49
CA VAL A 692 -35.26 -19.05 -16.82
C VAL A 692 -33.92 -18.49 -17.31
N SER A 693 -32.95 -18.22 -16.43
CA SER A 693 -31.71 -17.53 -16.82
C SER A 693 -30.50 -17.91 -15.96
N ASN A 694 -29.49 -18.50 -16.60
CA ASN A 694 -28.18 -18.82 -16.02
C ASN A 694 -27.35 -17.59 -15.60
N ARG A 695 -27.93 -16.39 -15.61
CA ARG A 695 -27.26 -15.14 -15.21
C ARG A 695 -27.54 -14.76 -13.76
N ASN A 696 -28.76 -15.00 -13.26
CA ASN A 696 -29.21 -14.51 -11.95
C ASN A 696 -29.10 -15.61 -10.89
N VAL A 697 -28.36 -15.33 -9.83
CA VAL A 697 -28.15 -16.21 -8.67
C VAL A 697 -28.60 -15.50 -7.41
N VAL A 698 -29.21 -16.24 -6.47
CA VAL A 698 -29.69 -15.68 -5.21
C VAL A 698 -29.11 -16.46 -4.04
N SER A 699 -28.61 -15.76 -3.03
CA SER A 699 -28.04 -16.35 -1.82
C SER A 699 -28.59 -15.71 -0.56
N ALA A 700 -28.69 -16.51 0.51
CA ALA A 700 -29.14 -16.08 1.82
C ALA A 700 -28.08 -16.38 2.87
N ALA A 701 -27.86 -15.44 3.80
CA ALA A 701 -26.91 -15.61 4.89
C ALA A 701 -27.53 -15.30 6.26
N TYR A 702 -26.80 -15.69 7.30
CA TYR A 702 -27.17 -15.43 8.69
C TYR A 702 -26.95 -13.96 9.13
N ASP A 703 -26.65 -13.08 8.17
CA ASP A 703 -26.52 -11.62 8.34
C ASP A 703 -27.85 -10.85 8.19
N ARG A 704 -28.96 -11.56 7.95
CA ARG A 704 -30.30 -11.05 7.58
C ARG A 704 -30.35 -10.31 6.23
N THR A 705 -29.58 -10.78 5.26
CA THR A 705 -29.71 -10.34 3.86
C THR A 705 -29.91 -11.51 2.90
N ILE A 706 -30.62 -11.22 1.81
CA ILE A 706 -30.70 -12.05 0.62
C ILE A 706 -30.07 -11.23 -0.53
N LYS A 707 -29.12 -11.80 -1.25
CA LYS A 707 -28.36 -11.09 -2.30
C LYS A 707 -28.62 -11.70 -3.66
N VAL A 708 -28.80 -10.83 -4.67
CA VAL A 708 -28.95 -11.20 -6.08
C VAL A 708 -27.64 -10.88 -6.79
N TRP A 709 -27.07 -11.84 -7.50
CA TRP A 709 -25.78 -11.75 -8.18
C TRP A 709 -25.91 -11.97 -9.69
N ASP A 710 -25.06 -11.31 -10.46
CA ASP A 710 -24.94 -11.45 -11.92
C ASP A 710 -23.70 -12.30 -12.25
N LEU A 711 -23.89 -13.57 -12.65
CA LEU A 711 -22.80 -14.50 -13.00
C LEU A 711 -22.00 -14.10 -14.25
N GLN A 712 -22.51 -13.20 -15.08
CA GLN A 712 -21.74 -12.68 -16.21
C GLN A 712 -20.74 -11.61 -15.75
N LYS A 713 -21.04 -10.90 -14.66
CA LYS A 713 -20.26 -9.75 -14.17
C LYS A 713 -19.54 -9.98 -12.84
N GLY A 714 -19.90 -11.04 -12.11
CA GLY A 714 -19.28 -11.43 -10.84
C GLY A 714 -19.64 -10.56 -9.63
N TYR A 715 -20.66 -9.68 -9.72
CA TYR A 715 -21.01 -8.75 -8.63
C TYR A 715 -22.48 -8.83 -8.17
N CYS A 716 -22.73 -8.32 -6.96
CA CYS A 716 -24.05 -8.23 -6.34
C CYS A 716 -24.87 -7.10 -7.00
N VAL A 717 -25.98 -7.44 -7.64
CA VAL A 717 -26.90 -6.48 -8.30
C VAL A 717 -27.89 -5.87 -7.31
N ASN A 718 -28.46 -6.69 -6.43
CA ASN A 718 -29.48 -6.27 -5.47
C ASN A 718 -29.23 -6.91 -4.08
N THR A 719 -29.60 -6.23 -3.00
CA THR A 719 -29.52 -6.75 -1.63
C THR A 719 -30.83 -6.48 -0.91
N LEU A 720 -31.59 -7.54 -0.67
CA LEU A 720 -32.82 -7.52 0.10
C LEU A 720 -32.46 -7.64 1.58
N ILE A 721 -33.06 -6.81 2.42
CA ILE A 721 -32.89 -6.87 3.88
C ILE A 721 -34.13 -7.51 4.48
N CYS A 722 -33.96 -8.58 5.25
CA CYS A 722 -35.06 -9.29 5.89
C CYS A 722 -35.03 -9.11 7.42
N HIS A 723 -36.19 -9.25 8.07
CA HIS A 723 -36.30 -9.04 9.52
C HIS A 723 -35.76 -10.23 10.34
N SER A 724 -35.91 -11.45 9.80
CA SER A 724 -35.43 -12.71 10.39
C SER A 724 -34.47 -13.43 9.43
N ASN A 725 -33.55 -14.21 9.99
CA ASN A 725 -32.57 -14.97 9.20
C ASN A 725 -33.24 -15.94 8.23
N CYS A 726 -32.71 -16.04 7.02
CA CYS A 726 -33.18 -16.96 5.99
C CYS A 726 -32.30 -18.22 5.99
N ASN A 727 -32.93 -19.39 6.08
CA ASN A 727 -32.26 -20.70 6.08
C ASN A 727 -32.31 -21.39 4.71
N ALA A 728 -33.32 -21.07 3.88
CA ALA A 728 -33.60 -21.74 2.63
C ALA A 728 -34.20 -20.77 1.60
N LEU A 729 -33.89 -20.97 0.32
CA LEU A 729 -34.32 -20.17 -0.80
C LEU A 729 -34.82 -21.07 -1.94
N CYS A 730 -35.68 -20.54 -2.80
CA CYS A 730 -35.89 -21.05 -4.15
C CYS A 730 -36.34 -19.91 -5.08
N PHE A 731 -35.90 -19.92 -6.33
CA PHE A 731 -36.53 -19.14 -7.40
C PHE A 731 -37.89 -19.73 -7.79
N SER A 732 -38.86 -18.89 -8.11
CA SER A 732 -40.05 -19.26 -8.89
C SER A 732 -39.66 -19.63 -10.32
N MET A 733 -40.49 -20.45 -10.99
CA MET A 733 -40.33 -20.76 -12.42
C MET A 733 -40.48 -19.53 -13.33
N ASP A 734 -41.06 -18.43 -12.83
CA ASP A 734 -41.11 -17.14 -13.54
C ASP A 734 -39.73 -16.43 -13.66
N GLY A 735 -38.75 -16.82 -12.84
CA GLY A 735 -37.41 -16.21 -12.78
C GLY A 735 -37.36 -14.77 -12.23
N GLN A 736 -38.49 -14.21 -11.78
CA GLN A 736 -38.69 -12.86 -11.25
C GLN A 736 -38.97 -12.84 -9.74
N THR A 737 -39.53 -13.91 -9.18
CA THR A 737 -39.91 -14.05 -7.77
C THR A 737 -38.92 -14.93 -6.99
N ILE A 738 -38.45 -14.45 -5.84
CA ILE A 738 -37.69 -15.22 -4.85
C ILE A 738 -38.62 -15.67 -3.73
N CYS A 739 -38.55 -16.95 -3.38
CA CYS A 739 -39.23 -17.53 -2.23
C CYS A 739 -38.20 -17.79 -1.12
N SER A 740 -38.41 -17.26 0.09
CA SER A 740 -37.44 -17.37 1.19
C SER A 740 -38.07 -17.91 2.49
N GLY A 741 -37.40 -18.89 3.10
CA GLY A 741 -37.84 -19.58 4.31
C GLY A 741 -37.02 -19.15 5.53
N HIS A 742 -37.68 -18.62 6.54
CA HIS A 742 -37.03 -17.92 7.64
C HIS A 742 -37.06 -18.66 8.99
N VAL A 743 -36.18 -18.23 9.90
CA VAL A 743 -36.03 -18.75 11.27
C VAL A 743 -37.24 -18.43 12.16
N ASP A 744 -38.09 -17.47 11.77
CA ASP A 744 -39.34 -17.12 12.47
C ASP A 744 -40.53 -18.03 12.11
N GLY A 745 -40.39 -18.93 11.12
CA GLY A 745 -41.47 -19.80 10.65
C GLY A 745 -42.24 -19.25 9.45
N ASN A 746 -41.90 -18.06 8.96
CA ASN A 746 -42.62 -17.42 7.85
C ASN A 746 -41.92 -17.65 6.50
N LEU A 747 -42.73 -17.87 5.47
CA LEU A 747 -42.33 -17.74 4.07
C LEU A 747 -42.51 -16.29 3.62
N ARG A 748 -41.60 -15.79 2.81
CA ARG A 748 -41.66 -14.45 2.22
C ARG A 748 -41.37 -14.52 0.73
N LEU A 749 -42.21 -13.87 -0.07
CA LEU A 749 -42.04 -13.73 -1.52
C LEU A 749 -41.50 -12.34 -1.85
N TRP A 750 -40.47 -12.26 -2.70
CA TRP A 750 -39.82 -11.00 -3.06
C TRP A 750 -39.72 -10.86 -4.58
N ASP A 751 -39.99 -9.67 -5.08
CA ASP A 751 -39.67 -9.29 -6.46
C ASP A 751 -38.18 -8.94 -6.58
N ILE A 752 -37.48 -9.59 -7.51
CA ILE A 752 -36.07 -9.36 -7.81
C ILE A 752 -35.79 -7.94 -8.31
N GLN A 753 -36.71 -7.39 -9.11
CA GLN A 753 -36.51 -6.12 -9.82
C GLN A 753 -36.63 -4.92 -8.88
N THR A 754 -37.74 -4.80 -8.14
CA THR A 754 -37.93 -3.70 -7.17
C THR A 754 -37.33 -3.98 -5.80
N GLY A 755 -36.96 -5.23 -5.50
CA GLY A 755 -36.43 -5.64 -4.21
C GLY A 755 -37.46 -5.59 -3.06
N LYS A 756 -38.75 -5.57 -3.38
CA LYS A 756 -39.84 -5.45 -2.40
C LYS A 756 -40.37 -6.82 -1.98
N LEU A 757 -40.83 -6.88 -0.73
CA LEU A 757 -41.68 -7.96 -0.24
C LEU A 757 -43.04 -7.87 -0.95
N LEU A 758 -43.46 -8.96 -1.60
CA LEU A 758 -44.77 -9.10 -2.25
C LEU A 758 -45.81 -9.66 -1.27
N SER A 759 -45.45 -10.71 -0.54
CA SER A 759 -46.31 -11.36 0.43
C SER A 759 -45.51 -12.05 1.54
N GLU A 760 -46.16 -12.26 2.67
CA GLU A 760 -45.62 -13.00 3.83
C GLU A 760 -46.68 -13.97 4.33
N VAL A 761 -46.28 -15.23 4.54
CA VAL A 761 -47.17 -16.35 4.87
C VAL A 761 -46.61 -17.10 6.08
N ALA A 762 -47.39 -17.21 7.15
CA ALA A 762 -46.99 -17.98 8.33
C ALA A 762 -47.11 -19.48 8.02
N ALA A 763 -45.98 -20.17 7.83
CA ALA A 763 -45.95 -21.50 7.24
C ALA A 763 -45.64 -22.63 8.22
N HIS A 764 -44.90 -22.33 9.29
CA HIS A 764 -44.46 -23.27 10.32
C HIS A 764 -44.48 -22.61 11.69
N SER A 765 -44.68 -23.39 12.76
CA SER A 765 -44.62 -22.86 14.14
C SER A 765 -43.19 -22.67 14.66
N PHE A 766 -42.19 -23.14 13.92
CA PHE A 766 -40.76 -23.01 14.20
C PHE A 766 -39.99 -22.77 12.91
N ALA A 767 -38.70 -22.43 13.03
CA ALA A 767 -37.79 -22.17 11.92
C ALA A 767 -37.94 -23.12 10.72
N ILE A 768 -38.06 -22.53 9.53
CA ILE A 768 -38.03 -23.26 8.26
C ILE A 768 -36.59 -23.76 8.00
N THR A 769 -36.48 -24.96 7.43
CA THR A 769 -35.20 -25.68 7.23
C THR A 769 -34.88 -25.96 5.77
N SER A 770 -35.91 -26.12 4.92
CA SER A 770 -35.75 -26.22 3.47
C SER A 770 -36.93 -25.68 2.69
N LEU A 771 -36.67 -25.34 1.43
CA LEU A 771 -37.65 -25.14 0.38
C LEU A 771 -37.26 -25.97 -0.84
N SER A 772 -38.27 -26.46 -1.56
CA SER A 772 -38.14 -27.08 -2.89
C SER A 772 -39.37 -26.68 -3.70
N LEU A 773 -39.16 -26.17 -4.91
CA LEU A 773 -40.25 -25.92 -5.86
C LEU A 773 -40.56 -27.21 -6.64
N SER A 774 -41.83 -27.39 -6.97
CA SER A 774 -42.36 -28.35 -7.96
C SER A 774 -41.80 -28.09 -9.37
N ARG A 775 -41.79 -29.11 -10.24
CA ARG A 775 -41.32 -28.94 -11.62
C ARG A 775 -42.29 -28.11 -12.48
N ASN A 776 -43.57 -28.07 -12.14
CA ASN A 776 -44.55 -27.19 -12.78
C ASN A 776 -44.57 -25.75 -12.20
N GLY A 777 -43.83 -25.47 -11.12
CA GLY A 777 -43.75 -24.16 -10.49
C GLY A 777 -44.96 -23.71 -9.67
N ASN A 778 -46.04 -24.50 -9.62
CA ASN A 778 -47.28 -24.13 -8.92
C ASN A 778 -47.18 -24.38 -7.41
N VAL A 779 -46.40 -25.38 -6.97
CA VAL A 779 -46.35 -25.82 -5.57
C VAL A 779 -44.97 -25.69 -4.95
N ILE A 780 -44.87 -25.12 -3.74
CA ILE A 780 -43.66 -25.14 -2.90
C ILE A 780 -43.81 -26.15 -1.76
N LEU A 781 -42.83 -27.04 -1.63
CA LEU A 781 -42.56 -27.82 -0.44
C LEU A 781 -41.73 -27.00 0.55
N SER A 782 -42.30 -26.73 1.72
CA SER A 782 -41.61 -26.17 2.88
C SER A 782 -41.46 -27.22 3.99
N SER A 783 -40.41 -27.11 4.81
CA SER A 783 -40.13 -28.08 5.88
C SER A 783 -39.66 -27.37 7.14
N GLY A 784 -40.35 -27.59 8.27
CA GLY A 784 -40.12 -26.85 9.51
C GLY A 784 -39.53 -27.67 10.65
N ARG A 785 -38.97 -26.97 11.64
CA ARG A 785 -38.54 -27.57 12.92
C ARG A 785 -39.67 -28.10 13.80
N ASP A 786 -40.92 -27.89 13.39
CA ASP A 786 -42.13 -28.57 13.91
C ASP A 786 -42.25 -30.03 13.42
N ASN A 787 -41.41 -30.47 12.49
CA ASN A 787 -41.43 -31.79 11.84
C ASN A 787 -42.65 -31.98 10.91
N LEU A 788 -43.21 -30.86 10.43
CA LEU A 788 -44.20 -30.82 9.37
C LEU A 788 -43.50 -30.53 8.03
N HIS A 789 -44.05 -31.08 6.95
CA HIS A 789 -43.69 -30.69 5.59
C HIS A 789 -44.97 -30.20 4.89
N ASN A 790 -45.03 -28.91 4.56
CA ASN A 790 -46.22 -28.25 4.03
C ASN A 790 -46.05 -27.97 2.53
N LEU A 791 -47.09 -28.27 1.75
CA LEU A 791 -47.19 -27.94 0.33
C LEU A 791 -48.07 -26.70 0.16
N PHE A 792 -47.56 -25.67 -0.50
CA PHE A 792 -48.20 -24.38 -0.75
C PHE A 792 -48.46 -24.15 -2.24
N ASP A 793 -49.69 -23.81 -2.66
CA ASP A 793 -49.95 -23.29 -4.02
C ASP A 793 -49.48 -21.83 -4.09
N MET A 794 -48.53 -21.54 -4.98
CA MET A 794 -47.94 -20.22 -5.21
C MET A 794 -48.93 -19.18 -5.74
N ARG A 795 -50.04 -19.62 -6.34
CA ARG A 795 -51.09 -18.77 -6.91
C ARG A 795 -52.16 -18.38 -5.87
N THR A 796 -52.40 -19.18 -4.84
CA THR A 796 -53.33 -18.86 -3.74
C THR A 796 -52.63 -18.43 -2.45
N LEU A 797 -51.37 -18.82 -2.27
CA LEU A 797 -50.58 -18.69 -1.04
C LEU A 797 -51.11 -19.53 0.14
N GLU A 798 -51.93 -20.54 -0.13
CA GLU A 798 -52.55 -21.43 0.87
C GLU A 798 -51.87 -22.79 0.98
N ILE A 799 -52.01 -23.44 2.14
CA ILE A 799 -51.51 -24.82 2.35
C ILE A 799 -52.47 -25.82 1.69
N CYS A 800 -52.00 -26.48 0.63
CA CYS A 800 -52.73 -27.56 -0.03
C CYS A 800 -52.70 -28.86 0.79
N ALA A 801 -51.58 -29.15 1.45
CA ALA A 801 -51.42 -30.35 2.28
C ALA A 801 -50.34 -30.19 3.35
N THR A 802 -50.55 -30.83 4.51
CA THR A 802 -49.56 -30.98 5.59
C THR A 802 -49.19 -32.45 5.75
N LEU A 803 -47.96 -32.78 5.38
CA LEU A 803 -47.38 -34.11 5.57
C LEU A 803 -46.74 -34.20 6.96
N ARG A 804 -47.06 -35.26 7.70
CA ARG A 804 -46.47 -35.56 9.02
C ARG A 804 -46.36 -37.06 9.23
N ALA A 805 -45.51 -37.49 10.17
CA ALA A 805 -45.32 -38.90 10.48
C ALA A 805 -44.89 -39.10 11.94
N ASN A 806 -45.41 -40.15 12.58
CA ASN A 806 -45.00 -40.54 13.92
C ASN A 806 -43.58 -41.11 13.88
N GLY A 807 -42.63 -40.41 14.50
CA GLY A 807 -41.21 -40.78 14.52
C GLY A 807 -40.32 -39.86 13.68
N ASN A 808 -40.87 -39.23 12.64
CA ASN A 808 -40.09 -38.29 11.82
C ASN A 808 -39.63 -37.09 12.67
N ARG A 809 -38.31 -36.86 12.70
CA ARG A 809 -37.68 -35.72 13.36
C ARG A 809 -36.68 -35.06 12.43
N VAL A 810 -36.86 -33.77 12.21
CA VAL A 810 -35.99 -32.94 11.37
C VAL A 810 -34.58 -32.86 11.97
N ALA A 811 -33.60 -33.37 11.22
CA ALA A 811 -32.24 -33.64 11.71
C ALA A 811 -31.39 -32.39 12.02
N SER A 812 -31.70 -31.23 11.41
CA SER A 812 -30.84 -30.04 11.42
C SER A 812 -31.69 -28.76 11.35
N ASN A 813 -31.05 -27.59 11.33
CA ASN A 813 -31.69 -26.33 10.88
C ASN A 813 -31.62 -26.16 9.35
N TRP A 814 -30.84 -27.01 8.67
CA TRP A 814 -30.55 -26.91 7.23
C TRP A 814 -30.86 -28.23 6.50
N SER A 815 -31.69 -29.09 7.09
CA SER A 815 -32.02 -30.39 6.47
C SER A 815 -32.90 -30.18 5.24
N ARG A 816 -32.47 -30.70 4.08
CA ARG A 816 -33.15 -30.49 2.80
C ARG A 816 -34.07 -31.65 2.43
N SER A 817 -35.38 -31.38 2.40
CA SER A 817 -36.41 -32.24 1.80
C SER A 817 -36.56 -31.91 0.31
N CYS A 818 -37.00 -32.88 -0.50
CA CYS A 818 -37.25 -32.70 -1.93
C CYS A 818 -38.61 -33.27 -2.37
N ILE A 819 -39.18 -32.70 -3.43
CA ILE A 819 -40.33 -33.25 -4.16
C ILE A 819 -39.83 -34.08 -5.36
N SER A 820 -40.60 -35.07 -5.83
CA SER A 820 -40.30 -35.80 -7.06
C SER A 820 -40.61 -34.95 -8.31
N PRO A 821 -39.99 -35.21 -9.48
CA PRO A 821 -40.18 -34.38 -10.69
C PRO A 821 -41.59 -34.40 -11.30
N ASP A 822 -42.43 -35.36 -10.88
CA ASP A 822 -43.84 -35.51 -11.24
C ASP A 822 -44.81 -34.95 -10.17
N ASP A 823 -44.28 -34.32 -9.13
CA ASP A 823 -44.97 -33.83 -7.94
C ASP A 823 -45.81 -34.89 -7.18
N GLY A 824 -45.69 -36.18 -7.52
CA GLY A 824 -46.46 -37.28 -6.91
C GLY A 824 -46.00 -37.68 -5.51
N TYR A 825 -44.72 -37.43 -5.19
CA TYR A 825 -44.06 -37.85 -3.96
C TYR A 825 -43.20 -36.76 -3.32
N VAL A 826 -43.02 -36.86 -2.01
CA VAL A 826 -42.09 -36.03 -1.22
C VAL A 826 -41.16 -36.95 -0.45
N ALA A 827 -39.86 -36.67 -0.46
CA ALA A 827 -38.86 -37.37 0.35
C ALA A 827 -38.19 -36.40 1.35
N ALA A 828 -38.12 -36.81 2.62
CA ALA A 828 -37.41 -36.08 3.67
C ALA A 828 -36.58 -37.01 4.56
N GLY A 829 -35.40 -36.51 4.96
CA GLY A 829 -34.47 -37.20 5.82
C GLY A 829 -34.75 -36.96 7.31
N SER A 830 -34.55 -37.99 8.12
CA SER A 830 -34.89 -37.97 9.55
C SER A 830 -33.68 -38.17 10.47
N ALA A 831 -33.84 -37.77 11.72
CA ALA A 831 -32.81 -37.80 12.75
C ALA A 831 -32.44 -39.21 13.23
N ASP A 832 -33.29 -40.23 12.99
CA ASP A 832 -33.00 -41.64 13.29
C ASP A 832 -32.18 -42.34 12.19
N GLY A 833 -31.82 -41.63 11.10
CA GLY A 833 -31.17 -42.21 9.92
C GLY A 833 -32.15 -42.76 8.87
N SER A 834 -33.46 -42.67 9.09
CA SER A 834 -34.44 -43.03 8.07
C SER A 834 -34.70 -41.91 7.06
N VAL A 835 -35.15 -42.30 5.87
CA VAL A 835 -35.75 -41.40 4.86
C VAL A 835 -37.20 -41.82 4.70
N HIS A 836 -38.13 -40.89 4.92
CA HIS A 836 -39.55 -41.12 4.69
C HIS A 836 -39.95 -40.60 3.31
N ILE A 837 -40.80 -41.35 2.62
CA ILE A 837 -41.37 -40.96 1.32
C ILE A 837 -42.89 -40.97 1.43
N TRP A 838 -43.52 -39.81 1.25
CA TRP A 838 -44.97 -39.64 1.25
C TRP A 838 -45.51 -39.55 -0.18
N SER A 839 -46.73 -40.04 -0.41
CA SER A 839 -47.52 -39.68 -1.59
C SER A 839 -48.26 -38.37 -1.32
N VAL A 840 -48.17 -37.42 -2.26
CA VAL A 840 -48.80 -36.09 -2.15
C VAL A 840 -50.32 -36.21 -2.10
N GLY A 841 -50.93 -36.90 -3.07
CA GLY A 841 -52.39 -37.04 -3.16
C GLY A 841 -53.06 -37.80 -2.00
N ASN A 842 -52.31 -38.57 -1.22
CA ASN A 842 -52.82 -39.34 -0.07
C ASN A 842 -52.33 -38.85 1.31
N ALA A 843 -51.39 -37.91 1.35
CA ALA A 843 -50.68 -37.42 2.54
C ALA A 843 -50.07 -38.51 3.47
N LYS A 844 -49.86 -39.74 2.97
CA LYS A 844 -49.40 -40.91 3.72
C LYS A 844 -48.01 -41.34 3.28
N ILE A 845 -47.25 -41.90 4.22
CA ILE A 845 -45.99 -42.61 3.92
C ILE A 845 -46.29 -43.80 3.00
N VAL A 846 -45.50 -43.95 1.94
CA VAL A 846 -45.49 -45.08 1.01
C VAL A 846 -44.25 -45.96 1.20
N SER A 847 -43.10 -45.35 1.49
CA SER A 847 -41.83 -46.04 1.73
C SER A 847 -41.09 -45.40 2.92
N THR A 848 -40.29 -46.20 3.63
CA THR A 848 -39.37 -45.70 4.66
C THR A 848 -38.06 -46.49 4.59
N LEU A 849 -37.01 -45.80 4.19
CA LEU A 849 -35.70 -46.35 3.86
C LEU A 849 -34.77 -46.21 5.07
N LYS A 850 -33.99 -47.25 5.41
CA LYS A 850 -33.21 -47.31 6.68
C LYS A 850 -31.79 -47.91 6.50
N GLU A 851 -30.95 -47.23 5.73
CA GLU A 851 -29.52 -47.59 5.55
C GLU A 851 -28.53 -46.62 6.21
N HIS A 852 -28.92 -45.37 6.45
CA HIS A 852 -28.02 -44.39 7.05
C HIS A 852 -27.89 -44.64 8.55
N THR A 853 -26.66 -44.79 9.01
CA THR A 853 -26.32 -45.03 10.43
C THR A 853 -26.28 -43.74 11.26
N SER A 854 -26.79 -42.63 10.73
CA SER A 854 -26.69 -41.28 11.31
C SER A 854 -27.71 -40.32 10.67
N PRO A 855 -28.00 -39.17 11.30
CA PRO A 855 -29.03 -38.24 10.85
C PRO A 855 -28.87 -37.83 9.38
N VAL A 856 -29.95 -37.96 8.60
CA VAL A 856 -29.97 -37.59 7.17
C VAL A 856 -30.07 -36.08 7.04
N LEU A 857 -29.18 -35.47 6.25
CA LEU A 857 -29.09 -34.02 6.09
C LEU A 857 -29.73 -33.52 4.79
N CYS A 858 -29.56 -34.20 3.67
CA CYS A 858 -30.14 -33.76 2.40
C CYS A 858 -30.71 -34.93 1.61
N CYS A 859 -31.88 -34.72 1.01
CA CYS A 859 -32.49 -35.54 -0.01
C CYS A 859 -32.55 -34.75 -1.33
N SER A 860 -32.25 -35.39 -2.45
CA SER A 860 -32.36 -34.81 -3.79
C SER A 860 -32.83 -35.89 -4.77
N TRP A 861 -33.91 -35.60 -5.51
CA TRP A 861 -34.44 -36.50 -6.53
C TRP A 861 -33.81 -36.17 -7.88
N SER A 862 -33.43 -37.18 -8.66
CA SER A 862 -33.01 -36.98 -10.05
C SER A 862 -34.12 -36.35 -10.88
N ASN A 863 -33.74 -35.39 -11.73
CA ASN A 863 -34.64 -34.74 -12.69
C ASN A 863 -35.37 -35.71 -13.65
N LEU A 864 -34.86 -36.94 -13.79
CA LEU A 864 -35.40 -38.00 -14.66
C LEU A 864 -36.31 -38.99 -13.90
N GLY A 865 -36.80 -38.62 -12.72
CA GLY A 865 -37.65 -39.46 -11.86
C GLY A 865 -36.90 -40.56 -11.10
N LYS A 866 -35.67 -40.91 -11.51
CA LYS A 866 -34.77 -41.90 -10.85
C LYS A 866 -33.30 -41.53 -11.09
N PRO A 867 -32.37 -41.80 -10.16
CA PRO A 867 -32.55 -42.30 -8.80
C PRO A 867 -32.89 -41.19 -7.78
N LEU A 868 -33.16 -41.55 -6.53
CA LEU A 868 -33.15 -40.63 -5.38
C LEU A 868 -31.77 -40.69 -4.72
N ALA A 869 -31.19 -39.57 -4.28
CA ALA A 869 -29.96 -39.53 -3.49
C ALA A 869 -30.21 -38.92 -2.11
N THR A 870 -29.61 -39.47 -1.06
CA THR A 870 -29.67 -38.91 0.29
C THR A 870 -28.33 -38.98 1.02
N SER A 871 -28.01 -37.97 1.83
CA SER A 871 -26.73 -37.84 2.55
C SER A 871 -26.88 -37.82 4.07
N ASP A 872 -25.90 -38.36 4.79
CA ASP A 872 -25.84 -38.33 6.26
C ASP A 872 -24.88 -37.28 6.83
N LYS A 873 -24.99 -37.09 8.15
CA LYS A 873 -24.13 -36.22 8.96
C LYS A 873 -22.65 -36.67 9.02
N ASN A 874 -22.30 -37.85 8.54
CA ASN A 874 -20.93 -38.38 8.57
C ASN A 874 -20.20 -38.22 7.22
N GLY A 875 -20.93 -37.92 6.13
CA GLY A 875 -20.38 -37.78 4.78
C GLY A 875 -20.70 -38.95 3.84
N ASN A 876 -21.54 -39.91 4.24
CA ASN A 876 -22.04 -40.95 3.36
C ASN A 876 -23.16 -40.40 2.46
N ILE A 877 -23.21 -40.87 1.22
CA ILE A 877 -24.33 -40.69 0.30
C ILE A 877 -24.87 -42.07 -0.07
N CYS A 878 -26.18 -42.26 0.01
CA CYS A 878 -26.87 -43.45 -0.48
C CYS A 878 -27.70 -43.08 -1.71
N VAL A 879 -27.56 -43.86 -2.78
CA VAL A 879 -28.30 -43.72 -4.03
C VAL A 879 -29.34 -44.84 -4.11
N TRP A 880 -30.59 -44.47 -4.32
CA TRP A 880 -31.77 -45.34 -4.18
C TRP A 880 -32.52 -45.47 -5.50
N SER A 881 -32.98 -46.68 -5.79
CA SER A 881 -33.76 -47.06 -6.99
C SER A 881 -35.11 -47.68 -6.64
#